data_AF-A0A1F3SVC6-F1
#
_entry.id   AF-A0A1F3SVC6-F1
#
_cell.length_a   1.000
_cell.length_b   1.000
_cell.length_c   1.000
_cell.angle_alpha   90.00
_cell.angle_beta   90.00
_cell.angle_gamma   90.00
#
_symmetry.space_group_name_H-M   'P 1'
#
loop_
_entity.id
_entity.type
_entity.pdbx_description
1 polymer ?
#
loop_
_entity_poly.entity_id
_entity_poly.type
_entity_poly.pdbx_seq_one_letter_code
_entity_poly.pdbx_strand_id
1 'polypeptide(L)'
;MGQLGIRLSERMAGWVQFSTPGIAGTQIEADAQYPFDFTIHAFTTKFFQYPFCLGFQGHANFPGLPLKEEATFLDRQVPIYGTMCISHRGVAYQIFSPKSPWGEWKIEGAKSYLWWPFSWKRLRHSLVWLPAEMQQDGKVIGKCELEYQPPLWQFPFGLRIKDSTWAHRPHGFLSARFYELGRHLYPDIKQLGTEEELIRSIEAQLAPTPYFIYLLLCWAMYFIRMLSWVFFFNSLSRLSPTEGEELLQKIRKNSVIKLALLPLLTTILYPLFDQKAYLKAKGQNIVEPPKAIEHEPWMAQSFPPRTRRTSDESVIEADCVVIGSGAGGAAFAAEMARKGKAVVVLEEGHYFKRQDLTGLAADMMRKLYTQAGIQFSLSNAPLWIPTGTCVGGTTFINSGTCIRTPSEVLDRWRGILGLDLDLEKYFPAVEQMLGSTPPVPEKIQGGVARVLARGLQGTGYTYGPLHRAENGCDGQGSCISGCPINAKLSTAVSYMPEALKRNAFLFSHMRAKKILVENGQAVGVSAGVPGFGPEFDMTVKAKMVVLAAGTFGTPQVLYRSGLHRSNPHIGRHLTIHPAFTIGGLFSEVVRETLFVPQSLGVFGIEGGDYVLEGYTLPVDVIPAAMGQWGRELATLMSEVQHFTNFSSMMRDVSEGQLILTPWGALPYYYVTPELMRNAQQSLKMMAKIFFKAGAKKVYLPIQGREVITSMEPIANLENESIHPARIIISAHHPLGTCRMARTEFLGAVSNEGELFAVKNLVVADGSTIPGPLGVNPQVTIMANSLRLADLWSGRI
;
A
#
# COMPACT_ATOMS: atom_id res chain seq x y z
N MET A 1 -29.39 38.21 47.32
CA MET A 1 -30.12 37.85 48.55
C MET A 1 -30.27 36.33 48.54
N GLY A 2 -29.77 35.52 49.48
CA GLY A 2 -29.07 35.78 50.73
C GLY A 2 -28.07 34.66 51.06
N GLN A 3 -27.19 34.97 52.01
CA GLN A 3 -26.21 34.08 52.64
C GLN A 3 -26.88 33.09 53.59
N LEU A 4 -26.26 31.91 53.75
CA LEU A 4 -26.10 31.16 55.01
C LEU A 4 -25.08 30.04 54.68
N GLY A 5 -23.90 29.90 55.28
CA GLY A 5 -23.39 30.38 56.55
C GLY A 5 -23.15 29.20 57.50
N ILE A 6 -21.86 28.95 57.78
CA ILE A 6 -21.30 28.49 59.07
C ILE A 6 -20.88 27.00 59.25
N ARG A 7 -19.54 26.89 59.39
CA ARG A 7 -18.65 26.16 60.33
C ARG A 7 -18.64 24.62 60.49
N LEU A 8 -17.38 24.17 60.52
CA LEU A 8 -16.80 22.89 60.92
C LEU A 8 -16.94 22.60 62.42
N SER A 9 -17.09 21.33 62.78
CA SER A 9 -16.35 20.69 63.90
C SER A 9 -16.36 19.17 63.69
N GLU A 10 -15.18 18.58 63.52
CA GLU A 10 -14.53 17.66 64.47
C GLU A 10 -15.11 16.24 64.53
N ARG A 11 -14.22 15.27 64.26
CA ARG A 11 -14.13 13.89 64.77
C ARG A 11 -15.45 13.13 64.99
N MET A 12 -15.61 12.02 64.26
CA MET A 12 -15.61 10.67 64.87
C MET A 12 -15.76 9.58 63.81
N ALA A 13 -15.07 8.47 64.08
CA ALA A 13 -15.16 7.22 63.36
C ALA A 13 -16.60 6.68 63.35
N GLY A 14 -17.01 6.08 62.24
CA GLY A 14 -18.29 5.40 62.14
C GLY A 14 -18.43 4.70 60.80
N TRP A 15 -18.60 3.38 60.87
CA TRP A 15 -18.97 2.51 59.77
C TRP A 15 -20.27 3.00 59.13
N VAL A 16 -20.31 3.11 57.80
CA VAL A 16 -21.57 3.31 57.06
C VAL A 16 -21.78 2.16 56.11
N GLN A 17 -22.67 1.28 56.53
CA GLN A 17 -23.27 0.20 55.76
C GLN A 17 -24.33 0.82 54.83
N PHE A 18 -24.27 0.56 53.53
CA PHE A 18 -25.35 0.93 52.60
C PHE A 18 -26.12 -0.33 52.22
N SER A 19 -27.34 -0.46 52.74
CA SER A 19 -28.39 -1.30 52.18
C SER A 19 -29.15 -0.50 51.13
N THR A 20 -29.45 -1.11 49.97
CA THR A 20 -30.47 -0.60 49.04
C THR A 20 -31.53 -1.68 48.83
N PRO A 21 -32.83 -1.35 48.84
CA PRO A 21 -33.91 -2.32 48.77
C PRO A 21 -34.25 -2.67 47.31
N GLY A 22 -34.35 -3.97 47.03
CA GLY A 22 -34.90 -4.48 45.77
C GLY A 22 -33.86 -5.03 44.80
N ILE A 23 -33.28 -6.19 45.13
CA ILE A 23 -33.12 -7.38 44.28
C ILE A 23 -32.90 -8.53 45.26
N ALA A 24 -33.79 -9.50 45.23
CA ALA A 24 -33.71 -10.71 46.04
C ALA A 24 -32.56 -11.60 45.56
N GLY A 25 -31.78 -12.12 46.51
CA GLY A 25 -31.09 -13.40 46.42
C GLY A 25 -29.95 -13.53 45.40
N THR A 26 -28.72 -13.26 45.83
CA THR A 26 -27.57 -14.09 45.42
C THR A 26 -26.57 -14.14 46.57
N GLN A 27 -26.63 -15.19 47.38
CA GLN A 27 -25.47 -15.61 48.17
C GLN A 27 -24.40 -16.06 47.17
N ILE A 28 -23.20 -15.51 47.28
CA ILE A 28 -22.02 -16.10 46.67
C ILE A 28 -21.39 -16.96 47.77
N GLU A 29 -21.72 -18.25 47.79
CA GLU A 29 -20.88 -19.25 48.45
C GLU A 29 -19.65 -19.42 47.56
N ALA A 30 -18.50 -18.94 48.04
CA ALA A 30 -17.22 -19.30 47.47
C ALA A 30 -16.75 -20.57 48.20
N ASP A 31 -16.74 -21.68 47.50
CA ASP A 31 -16.13 -22.93 47.95
C ASP A 31 -14.60 -22.77 47.87
N ALA A 32 -14.01 -22.12 48.88
CA ALA A 32 -12.57 -21.93 49.02
C ALA A 32 -12.18 -22.19 50.47
N GLN A 33 -11.36 -23.23 50.70
CA GLN A 33 -10.94 -23.74 52.02
C GLN A 33 -10.04 -22.78 52.86
N TYR A 34 -9.92 -21.49 52.54
CA TYR A 34 -9.10 -20.55 53.32
C TYR A 34 -9.71 -19.13 53.35
N PRO A 35 -9.82 -18.48 54.52
CA PRO A 35 -10.26 -17.08 54.61
C PRO A 35 -9.15 -16.14 54.14
N PHE A 36 -9.45 -15.26 53.17
CA PHE A 36 -8.56 -14.18 52.73
C PHE A 36 -9.08 -12.84 53.28
N ASP A 37 -8.24 -12.12 54.03
CA ASP A 37 -8.53 -10.75 54.46
C ASP A 37 -8.00 -9.75 53.41
N PHE A 38 -8.88 -8.90 52.86
CA PHE A 38 -8.51 -7.78 52.00
C PHE A 38 -8.81 -6.44 52.68
N THR A 39 -7.80 -5.58 52.79
CA THR A 39 -7.98 -4.19 53.23
C THR A 39 -7.91 -3.25 52.02
N ILE A 40 -9.00 -2.57 51.69
CA ILE A 40 -9.08 -1.62 50.56
C ILE A 40 -9.07 -0.18 51.11
N HIS A 41 -8.07 0.62 50.72
CA HIS A 41 -8.07 2.05 50.98
C HIS A 41 -8.65 2.80 49.77
N ALA A 42 -9.83 3.41 49.92
CA ALA A 42 -10.46 4.23 48.89
C ALA A 42 -10.54 5.70 49.33
N PHE A 43 -9.97 6.61 48.53
CA PHE A 43 -10.14 8.05 48.71
C PHE A 43 -11.34 8.53 47.88
N THR A 44 -12.31 9.18 48.53
CA THR A 44 -13.48 9.76 47.86
C THR A 44 -13.49 11.28 47.99
N THR A 45 -13.73 11.97 46.88
CA THR A 45 -14.23 13.35 46.88
C THR A 45 -15.61 13.32 46.24
N LYS A 46 -16.63 13.72 47.00
CA LYS A 46 -18.04 13.75 46.57
C LYS A 46 -18.18 14.55 45.26
N PHE A 47 -18.70 13.93 44.19
CA PHE A 47 -19.72 14.46 43.27
C PHE A 47 -19.88 13.58 41.98
N PHE A 48 -21.15 13.25 41.66
CA PHE A 48 -21.77 12.86 40.36
C PHE A 48 -22.03 11.39 39.91
N GLN A 49 -23.17 11.26 39.21
CA GLN A 49 -23.94 10.10 38.71
C GLN A 49 -23.34 9.38 37.47
N TYR A 50 -22.07 8.96 37.50
CA TYR A 50 -21.44 8.20 36.38
C TYR A 50 -20.73 6.94 36.87
N PRO A 51 -20.57 5.88 36.04
CA PRO A 51 -19.76 4.73 36.42
C PRO A 51 -18.30 5.14 36.63
N PHE A 52 -17.69 4.69 37.72
CA PHE A 52 -16.30 4.96 38.06
C PHE A 52 -15.53 3.65 38.24
N CYS A 53 -14.27 3.66 37.84
CA CYS A 53 -13.36 2.53 38.01
C CYS A 53 -12.31 2.89 39.06
N LEU A 54 -12.18 2.05 40.07
CA LEU A 54 -11.21 2.15 41.15
C LEU A 54 -10.09 1.15 40.86
N GLY A 55 -8.85 1.66 40.73
CA GLY A 55 -7.65 0.83 40.84
C GLY A 55 -7.35 0.61 42.31
N PHE A 56 -7.11 -0.63 42.70
CA PHE A 56 -6.68 -0.94 44.06
C PHE A 56 -5.39 -1.75 44.04
N GLN A 57 -4.59 -1.52 45.08
CA GLN A 57 -3.40 -2.28 45.40
C GLN A 57 -3.62 -2.87 46.79
N GLY A 58 -3.63 -4.20 46.87
CA GLY A 58 -3.76 -4.93 48.12
C GLY A 58 -2.59 -5.89 48.31
N HIS A 59 -2.37 -6.31 49.55
CA HIS A 59 -1.45 -7.40 49.86
C HIS A 59 -2.29 -8.58 50.34
N ALA A 60 -2.12 -9.74 49.73
CA ALA A 60 -2.67 -10.98 50.28
C ALA A 60 -1.64 -11.58 51.24
N ASN A 61 -2.06 -11.86 52.48
CA ASN A 61 -1.29 -12.65 53.44
C ASN A 61 -1.68 -14.11 53.27
N PHE A 62 -0.68 -14.99 53.12
CA PHE A 62 -0.88 -16.44 53.07
C PHE A 62 -0.36 -17.06 54.37
N PRO A 63 -1.24 -17.39 55.34
CA PRO A 63 -0.78 -18.06 56.55
C PRO A 63 -0.45 -19.53 56.26
N GLY A 64 0.82 -19.90 56.46
CA GLY A 64 1.32 -21.26 56.68
C GLY A 64 0.80 -22.36 55.75
N LEU A 65 1.46 -22.58 54.61
CA LEU A 65 1.35 -23.84 53.86
C LEU A 65 2.66 -24.64 53.97
N PRO A 66 2.62 -25.96 54.26
CA PRO A 66 3.81 -26.76 54.51
C PRO A 66 4.56 -27.03 53.20
N LEU A 67 5.82 -26.62 53.12
CA LEU A 67 6.77 -27.19 52.18
C LEU A 67 7.37 -28.45 52.82
N LYS A 68 7.33 -29.57 52.11
CA LYS A 68 8.15 -30.73 52.48
C LYS A 68 9.61 -30.33 52.38
N GLU A 69 10.29 -30.55 53.50
CA GLU A 69 11.74 -30.54 53.72
C GLU A 69 12.40 -29.16 53.86
N GLU A 70 12.80 -28.91 55.12
CA GLU A 70 13.79 -27.96 55.64
C GLU A 70 13.51 -26.43 55.56
N ALA A 71 12.74 -25.99 56.56
CA ALA A 71 12.98 -24.83 57.43
C ALA A 71 13.29 -23.43 56.81
N THR A 72 12.25 -22.62 56.57
CA THR A 72 12.02 -21.28 57.19
C THR A 72 10.65 -20.74 56.78
N PHE A 73 9.82 -20.31 57.74
CA PHE A 73 8.55 -19.65 57.46
C PHE A 73 8.81 -18.19 57.06
N LEU A 74 8.42 -17.81 55.84
CA LEU A 74 8.35 -16.40 55.43
C LEU A 74 6.91 -16.10 55.02
N ASP A 75 6.25 -15.21 55.76
CA ASP A 75 5.02 -14.56 55.33
C ASP A 75 5.32 -13.80 54.03
N ARG A 76 4.92 -14.36 52.89
CA ARG A 76 5.03 -13.66 51.61
C ARG A 76 3.78 -12.84 51.37
N GLN A 77 3.92 -11.52 51.48
CA GLN A 77 2.97 -10.59 50.90
C GLN A 77 3.12 -10.58 49.39
N VAL A 78 2.10 -11.06 48.69
CA VAL A 78 2.05 -10.94 47.22
C VAL A 78 1.23 -9.69 46.90
N PRO A 79 1.82 -8.70 46.19
CA PRO A 79 1.07 -7.56 45.73
C PRO A 79 0.09 -7.99 44.63
N ILE A 80 -1.19 -7.69 44.85
CA ILE A 80 -2.26 -7.98 43.90
C ILE A 80 -2.77 -6.65 43.35
N TYR A 81 -2.92 -6.61 42.03
CA TYR A 81 -3.42 -5.44 41.31
C TYR A 81 -4.75 -5.80 40.69
N GLY A 82 -5.76 -4.96 40.91
CA GLY A 82 -7.08 -5.19 40.35
C GLY A 82 -7.76 -3.90 39.92
N THR A 83 -8.70 -4.06 39.00
CA THR A 83 -9.59 -2.97 38.58
C THR A 83 -11.02 -3.36 38.92
N MET A 84 -11.72 -2.52 39.66
CA MET A 84 -13.14 -2.68 39.98
C MET A 84 -13.93 -1.54 39.35
N CYS A 85 -14.94 -1.86 38.55
CA CYS A 85 -15.86 -0.86 38.00
C CYS A 85 -17.25 -1.07 38.60
N ILE A 86 -17.78 0.00 39.20
CA ILE A 86 -19.10 0.00 39.86
C ILE A 86 -20.07 0.81 39.00
N SER A 87 -21.24 0.23 38.73
CA SER A 87 -22.34 0.91 38.05
C SER A 87 -23.66 0.71 38.82
N HIS A 88 -24.69 1.48 38.47
CA HIS A 88 -26.05 1.33 39.01
C HIS A 88 -26.71 -0.03 38.71
N ARG A 89 -26.10 -0.89 37.88
CA ARG A 89 -26.62 -2.23 37.51
C ARG A 89 -25.77 -3.39 38.00
N GLY A 90 -24.72 -3.14 38.79
CA GLY A 90 -23.86 -4.19 39.36
C GLY A 90 -22.38 -3.83 39.36
N VAL A 91 -21.59 -4.71 40.00
CA VAL A 91 -20.14 -4.59 40.18
C VAL A 91 -19.42 -5.65 39.34
N ALA A 92 -18.39 -5.25 38.60
CA ALA A 92 -17.49 -6.15 37.90
C ALA A 92 -16.04 -5.90 38.34
N TYR A 93 -15.27 -6.97 38.54
CA TYR A 93 -13.87 -6.90 38.96
C TYR A 93 -12.98 -7.79 38.09
N GLN A 94 -11.74 -7.36 37.87
CA GLN A 94 -10.70 -8.15 37.24
C GLN A 94 -9.41 -8.04 38.07
N ILE A 95 -8.86 -9.18 38.45
CA ILE A 95 -7.68 -9.29 39.32
C ILE A 95 -6.51 -9.84 38.49
N PHE A 96 -5.34 -9.20 38.62
CA PHE A 96 -4.10 -9.61 38.00
C PHE A 96 -3.08 -9.98 39.08
N SER A 97 -2.43 -11.14 38.93
CA SER A 97 -1.29 -11.56 39.74
C SER A 97 -0.07 -11.71 38.85
N PRO A 98 1.12 -11.23 39.26
CA PRO A 98 2.36 -11.55 38.56
C PRO A 98 2.65 -13.05 38.68
N LYS A 99 2.99 -13.70 37.54
CA LYS A 99 3.21 -15.14 37.39
C LYS A 99 3.83 -15.82 38.62
N SER A 100 3.02 -16.61 39.33
CA SER A 100 3.50 -17.62 40.27
C SER A 100 4.16 -18.77 39.50
N PRO A 101 5.18 -19.46 40.05
CA PRO A 101 5.81 -20.62 39.41
C PRO A 101 4.87 -21.83 39.18
N TRP A 102 3.61 -21.75 39.59
CA TRP A 102 2.67 -22.88 39.69
C TRP A 102 1.46 -22.82 38.74
N GLY A 103 1.61 -22.25 37.54
CA GLY A 103 0.63 -22.35 36.44
C GLY A 103 -0.43 -21.22 36.36
N GLU A 104 -1.04 -21.07 35.17
CA GLU A 104 -2.11 -20.10 34.88
C GLU A 104 -3.44 -20.53 35.54
N TRP A 105 -4.06 -19.62 36.30
CA TRP A 105 -5.42 -19.81 36.82
C TRP A 105 -6.44 -19.18 35.88
N LYS A 106 -7.44 -19.96 35.46
CA LYS A 106 -8.55 -19.51 34.62
C LYS A 106 -9.81 -19.39 35.50
N ILE A 107 -10.41 -18.20 35.56
CA ILE A 107 -11.71 -18.00 36.21
C ILE A 107 -12.79 -18.07 35.12
N GLU A 108 -13.67 -19.07 35.19
CA GLU A 108 -14.87 -19.15 34.35
C GLU A 108 -16.01 -18.35 34.97
N GLY A 109 -16.62 -17.46 34.18
CA GLY A 109 -17.84 -16.73 34.56
C GLY A 109 -17.76 -15.21 34.42
N ALA A 110 -17.62 -14.68 33.19
CA ALA A 110 -17.86 -13.26 32.93
C ALA A 110 -18.63 -13.06 31.62
N LYS A 111 -19.89 -12.61 31.72
CA LYS A 111 -20.68 -12.14 30.56
C LYS A 111 -20.30 -10.69 30.27
N SER A 112 -19.63 -10.46 29.15
CA SER A 112 -19.18 -9.14 28.70
C SER A 112 -20.32 -8.32 28.07
N TYR A 113 -20.61 -7.13 28.62
CA TYR A 113 -21.43 -6.10 27.96
C TYR A 113 -20.53 -4.89 27.60
N LEU A 114 -20.46 -4.54 26.31
CA LEU A 114 -19.67 -3.44 25.73
C LEU A 114 -20.32 -2.05 25.96
N TRP A 115 -19.55 -1.02 26.34
CA TRP A 115 -19.96 0.40 26.22
C TRP A 115 -18.81 1.37 25.78
N TRP A 116 -19.22 2.40 25.02
CA TRP A 116 -18.51 3.52 24.32
C TRP A 116 -17.48 4.35 25.13
N PRO A 117 -16.45 4.99 24.51
CA PRO A 117 -15.54 5.87 25.24
C PRO A 117 -15.95 7.36 25.24
N PHE A 118 -15.83 8.02 26.40
CA PHE A 118 -15.80 9.48 26.57
C PHE A 118 -14.44 9.95 27.15
N SER A 119 -14.03 11.16 26.78
CA SER A 119 -12.70 11.77 26.97
C SER A 119 -12.43 12.28 28.39
N TRP A 120 -11.18 12.19 28.86
CA TRP A 120 -10.70 12.83 30.11
C TRP A 120 -9.36 13.57 29.94
N LYS A 121 -9.25 14.75 30.57
CA LYS A 121 -8.07 15.63 30.62
C LYS A 121 -7.63 15.85 32.07
N ARG A 122 -6.29 15.93 32.25
CA ARG A 122 -5.47 16.45 33.38
C ARG A 122 -5.24 15.53 34.58
N LEU A 123 -3.96 15.15 34.76
CA LEU A 123 -3.12 15.46 35.94
C LEU A 123 -1.64 15.25 35.52
N ARG A 124 -0.78 16.23 35.80
CA ARG A 124 0.70 16.14 35.75
C ARG A 124 1.16 15.94 37.19
N HIS A 125 2.22 15.18 37.44
CA HIS A 125 3.35 15.47 38.36
C HIS A 125 4.30 14.26 38.43
N SER A 126 5.54 14.57 38.80
CA SER A 126 6.83 13.93 38.50
C SER A 126 7.15 12.67 39.33
N LEU A 127 7.89 11.72 38.74
CA LEU A 127 8.68 10.72 39.46
C LEU A 127 9.93 10.36 38.63
N VAL A 128 11.11 10.48 39.24
CA VAL A 128 12.43 10.13 38.69
C VAL A 128 12.72 8.66 39.05
N TRP A 129 13.19 7.84 38.11
CA TRP A 129 13.57 6.44 38.37
C TRP A 129 14.90 6.10 37.67
N LEU A 130 15.84 5.51 38.42
CA LEU A 130 17.13 4.99 37.96
C LEU A 130 17.00 3.51 37.54
N PRO A 131 17.79 3.01 36.58
CA PRO A 131 17.76 1.61 36.15
C PRO A 131 18.30 0.67 37.25
N ALA A 132 17.65 -0.48 37.42
CA ALA A 132 18.05 -1.52 38.38
C ALA A 132 18.42 -2.82 37.65
N GLU A 133 19.56 -3.42 38.02
CA GLU A 133 19.97 -4.76 37.60
C GLU A 133 19.46 -5.78 38.62
N MET A 134 18.79 -6.85 38.17
CA MET A 134 18.37 -7.95 39.05
C MET A 134 19.42 -9.05 39.05
N GLN A 135 19.89 -9.42 40.23
CA GLN A 135 20.87 -10.48 40.45
C GLN A 135 20.30 -11.56 41.36
N GLN A 136 20.67 -12.82 41.09
CA GLN A 136 20.46 -13.96 41.97
C GLN A 136 21.75 -14.79 42.01
N ASP A 137 22.22 -15.10 43.21
CA ASP A 137 23.46 -15.85 43.48
C ASP A 137 24.70 -15.30 42.74
N GLY A 138 24.83 -13.96 42.71
CA GLY A 138 25.98 -13.28 42.11
C GLY A 138 26.01 -13.26 40.57
N LYS A 139 24.95 -13.73 39.90
CA LYS A 139 24.79 -13.59 38.45
C LYS A 139 23.62 -12.66 38.11
N VAL A 140 23.84 -11.77 37.13
CA VAL A 140 22.79 -10.91 36.57
C VAL A 140 21.80 -11.78 35.81
N ILE A 141 20.58 -11.85 36.32
CA ILE A 141 19.48 -12.65 35.76
C ILE A 141 18.50 -11.80 34.95
N GLY A 142 18.62 -10.48 34.99
CA GLY A 142 17.84 -9.58 34.14
C GLY A 142 18.32 -8.13 34.24
N LYS A 143 18.42 -7.47 33.07
CA LYS A 143 18.55 -6.02 32.96
C LYS A 143 17.22 -5.43 32.55
N CYS A 144 16.73 -4.45 33.30
CA CYS A 144 15.59 -3.64 32.92
C CYS A 144 16.13 -2.41 32.17
N GLU A 145 16.04 -2.40 30.84
CA GLU A 145 16.33 -1.21 30.03
C GLU A 145 15.06 -0.39 29.85
N LEU A 146 15.13 0.90 30.20
CA LEU A 146 14.07 1.87 29.98
C LEU A 146 14.25 2.53 28.61
N GLU A 147 13.25 2.36 27.76
CA GLU A 147 13.14 3.01 26.45
C GLU A 147 12.84 4.51 26.64
N TYR A 148 13.78 5.37 26.22
CA TYR A 148 13.65 6.83 26.27
C TYR A 148 12.68 7.32 25.19
N GLN A 149 11.56 7.94 25.56
CA GLN A 149 10.67 8.63 24.61
C GLN A 149 10.86 10.16 24.65
N PRO A 150 11.11 10.83 23.51
CA PRO A 150 11.22 12.29 23.47
C PRO A 150 9.84 12.99 23.55
N PRO A 151 9.78 14.27 23.95
CA PRO A 151 8.51 14.98 24.17
C PRO A 151 7.75 15.26 22.86
N LEU A 152 6.47 14.85 22.83
CA LEU A 152 5.52 15.06 21.73
C LEU A 152 5.05 16.53 21.62
N TRP A 153 5.01 17.02 20.38
CA TRP A 153 4.49 18.33 19.97
C TRP A 153 2.94 18.36 19.99
N GLN A 154 2.35 19.47 20.45
CA GLN A 154 0.90 19.64 20.55
C GLN A 154 0.27 20.11 19.22
N PHE A 155 -0.76 19.39 18.75
CA PHE A 155 -1.68 19.86 17.69
C PHE A 155 -2.89 20.62 18.29
N PRO A 156 -3.58 21.50 17.53
CA PRO A 156 -4.51 22.50 18.07
C PRO A 156 -5.85 21.97 18.60
N PHE A 157 -6.14 20.68 18.46
CA PHE A 157 -7.43 20.10 18.80
C PHE A 157 -7.37 19.10 19.95
N GLY A 158 -6.88 19.52 21.12
CA GLY A 158 -7.29 19.04 22.45
C GLY A 158 -7.29 17.54 22.81
N LEU A 159 -7.01 16.62 21.90
CA LEU A 159 -6.92 15.17 22.07
C LEU A 159 -5.54 14.82 22.59
N ARG A 160 -5.46 14.45 23.86
CA ARG A 160 -4.26 13.81 24.43
C ARG A 160 -4.39 12.31 24.18
N ILE A 161 -3.61 11.79 23.25
CA ILE A 161 -3.55 10.36 22.95
C ILE A 161 -2.39 9.78 23.77
N LYS A 162 -2.67 8.77 24.61
CA LYS A 162 -1.63 7.96 25.28
C LYS A 162 -1.20 6.89 24.28
N ASP A 163 0.07 6.91 23.87
CA ASP A 163 0.61 6.07 22.78
C ASP A 163 0.86 4.59 23.13
N SER A 164 0.44 4.07 24.30
CA SER A 164 0.81 2.71 24.71
C SER A 164 -0.31 1.66 24.69
N THR A 165 -1.55 1.99 24.28
CA THR A 165 -2.63 0.97 24.16
C THR A 165 -3.12 0.72 22.73
N TRP A 166 -2.61 1.43 21.73
CA TRP A 166 -2.92 1.20 20.31
C TRP A 166 -1.78 0.56 19.51
N ALA A 167 -0.62 0.32 20.14
CA ALA A 167 0.50 -0.38 19.50
C ALA A 167 0.16 -1.82 19.10
N HIS A 168 -0.91 -2.40 19.66
CA HIS A 168 -1.56 -3.58 19.12
C HIS A 168 -2.82 -3.13 18.36
N ARG A 169 -2.79 -3.25 17.02
CA ARG A 169 -4.03 -3.25 16.24
C ARG A 169 -4.94 -4.30 16.87
N PRO A 170 -6.24 -4.05 17.10
CA PRO A 170 -7.16 -5.11 17.49
C PRO A 170 -7.27 -6.09 16.31
N HIS A 171 -6.35 -7.05 16.28
CA HIS A 171 -6.26 -8.11 15.30
C HIS A 171 -7.61 -8.85 15.24
N GLY A 172 -8.15 -9.04 14.03
CA GLY A 172 -9.41 -9.76 13.79
C GLY A 172 -10.72 -8.94 13.77
N PHE A 173 -10.86 -7.82 14.48
CA PHE A 173 -12.18 -7.15 14.54
C PHE A 173 -12.59 -6.55 13.18
N LEU A 174 -11.69 -5.84 12.51
CA LEU A 174 -11.99 -5.17 11.26
C LEU A 174 -12.11 -6.17 10.09
N SER A 175 -11.27 -7.20 10.05
CA SER A 175 -11.30 -8.26 9.02
C SER A 175 -12.61 -9.05 9.06
N ALA A 176 -13.12 -9.39 10.25
CA ALA A 176 -14.44 -10.02 10.38
C ALA A 176 -15.57 -9.13 9.84
N ARG A 177 -15.53 -7.82 10.09
CA ARG A 177 -16.53 -6.88 9.55
C ARG A 177 -16.44 -6.74 8.03
N PHE A 178 -15.24 -6.82 7.48
CA PHE A 178 -15.07 -6.84 6.03
C PHE A 178 -15.55 -8.12 5.39
N TYR A 179 -15.35 -9.27 6.03
CA TYR A 179 -15.95 -10.51 5.59
C TYR A 179 -17.49 -10.43 5.60
N GLU A 180 -18.10 -9.85 6.65
CA GLU A 180 -19.55 -9.63 6.70
C GLU A 180 -20.06 -8.79 5.52
N LEU A 181 -19.34 -7.72 5.14
CA LEU A 181 -19.65 -6.95 3.94
C LEU A 181 -19.40 -7.76 2.66
N GLY A 182 -18.32 -8.54 2.62
CA GLY A 182 -17.94 -9.42 1.52
C GLY A 182 -19.05 -10.40 1.12
N ARG A 183 -19.79 -10.94 2.09
CA ARG A 183 -20.95 -11.83 1.86
C ARG A 183 -22.05 -11.17 1.02
N HIS A 184 -22.18 -9.85 1.09
CA HIS A 184 -23.13 -9.08 0.31
C HIS A 184 -22.53 -8.62 -1.03
N LEU A 185 -21.22 -8.33 -1.05
CA LEU A 185 -20.50 -7.96 -2.27
C LEU A 185 -20.36 -9.13 -3.25
N TYR A 186 -20.29 -10.36 -2.76
CA TYR A 186 -20.23 -11.56 -3.56
C TYR A 186 -21.09 -12.66 -2.90
N PRO A 187 -22.33 -12.89 -3.39
CA PRO A 187 -23.26 -13.82 -2.75
C PRO A 187 -22.75 -15.28 -2.75
N ASP A 188 -21.87 -15.60 -3.70
CA ASP A 188 -21.25 -16.92 -3.86
C ASP A 188 -19.93 -17.07 -3.08
N ILE A 189 -19.68 -16.23 -2.07
CA ILE A 189 -18.44 -16.21 -1.26
C ILE A 189 -18.00 -17.56 -0.71
N LYS A 190 -18.93 -18.48 -0.44
CA LYS A 190 -18.62 -19.85 0.00
C LYS A 190 -17.85 -20.67 -1.03
N GLN A 191 -17.91 -20.29 -2.32
CA GLN A 191 -17.10 -20.91 -3.37
C GLN A 191 -15.62 -20.49 -3.29
N LEU A 192 -15.30 -19.38 -2.61
CA LEU A 192 -13.94 -18.86 -2.51
C LEU A 192 -13.13 -19.64 -1.48
N GLY A 193 -13.71 -19.95 -0.32
CA GLY A 193 -13.05 -20.69 0.75
C GLY A 193 -13.87 -20.68 2.04
N THR A 194 -13.27 -21.17 3.12
CA THR A 194 -13.86 -21.10 4.46
C THR A 194 -13.84 -19.68 5.00
N GLU A 195 -14.74 -19.37 5.94
CA GLU A 195 -14.78 -18.06 6.60
C GLU A 195 -13.45 -17.67 7.24
N GLU A 196 -12.79 -18.64 7.89
CA GLU A 196 -11.49 -18.40 8.52
C GLU A 196 -10.39 -18.06 7.51
N GLU A 197 -10.33 -18.77 6.37
CA GLU A 197 -9.35 -18.50 5.32
C GLU A 197 -9.52 -17.09 4.74
N LEU A 198 -10.78 -16.70 4.47
CA LEU A 198 -11.10 -15.40 3.89
C LEU A 198 -10.83 -14.25 4.88
N ILE A 199 -11.15 -14.42 6.16
CA ILE A 199 -10.83 -13.43 7.20
C ILE A 199 -9.31 -13.27 7.34
N ARG A 200 -8.55 -14.37 7.31
CA ARG A 200 -7.08 -14.32 7.36
C ARG A 200 -6.49 -13.59 6.14
N SER A 201 -7.03 -13.82 4.95
CA SER A 201 -6.59 -13.12 3.74
C SER A 201 -6.84 -11.61 3.83
N ILE A 202 -8.04 -11.21 4.29
CA ILE A 202 -8.37 -9.79 4.53
C ILE A 202 -7.44 -9.19 5.58
N GLU A 203 -7.15 -9.91 6.66
CA GLU A 203 -6.22 -9.44 7.70
C GLU A 203 -4.81 -9.23 7.16
N ALA A 204 -4.32 -10.14 6.33
CA ALA A 204 -3.03 -10.01 5.66
C ALA A 204 -2.97 -8.76 4.78
N GLN A 205 -4.06 -8.42 4.06
CA GLN A 205 -4.16 -7.20 3.26
C GLN A 205 -4.18 -5.93 4.10
N LEU A 206 -4.81 -5.95 5.28
CA LEU A 206 -4.90 -4.79 6.16
C LEU A 206 -3.63 -4.54 6.98
N ALA A 207 -2.85 -5.57 7.29
CA ALA A 207 -1.63 -5.49 8.09
C ALA A 207 -0.62 -4.43 7.59
N PRO A 208 -0.25 -4.33 6.30
CA PRO A 208 0.69 -3.33 5.81
C PRO A 208 0.06 -1.94 5.59
N THR A 209 -1.26 -1.80 5.72
CA THR A 209 -1.96 -0.53 5.46
C THR A 209 -1.48 0.57 6.41
N PRO A 210 -1.11 1.76 5.90
CA PRO A 210 -0.77 2.91 6.73
C PRO A 210 -1.88 3.24 7.74
N TYR A 211 -1.50 3.65 8.96
CA TYR A 211 -2.44 3.84 10.06
C TYR A 211 -3.61 4.80 9.72
N PHE A 212 -3.34 5.90 9.02
CA PHE A 212 -4.39 6.84 8.62
C PHE A 212 -5.38 6.23 7.61
N ILE A 213 -4.91 5.38 6.69
CA ILE A 213 -5.78 4.65 5.75
C ILE A 213 -6.59 3.62 6.53
N TYR A 214 -5.97 2.89 7.46
CA TYR A 214 -6.66 1.95 8.33
C TYR A 214 -7.80 2.61 9.12
N LEU A 215 -7.57 3.81 9.67
CA LEU A 215 -8.62 4.60 10.32
C LEU A 215 -9.74 4.96 9.34
N LEU A 216 -9.41 5.41 8.12
CA LEU A 216 -10.41 5.74 7.10
C LEU A 216 -11.26 4.52 6.72
N LEU A 217 -10.64 3.35 6.60
CA LEU A 217 -11.34 2.07 6.37
C LEU A 217 -12.28 1.72 7.54
N CYS A 218 -11.84 1.91 8.78
CA CYS A 218 -12.71 1.77 9.96
C CYS A 218 -13.93 2.71 9.88
N TRP A 219 -13.73 4.00 9.62
CA TRP A 219 -14.80 4.98 9.51
C TRP A 219 -15.80 4.64 8.40
N ALA A 220 -15.30 4.25 7.23
CA ALA A 220 -16.12 3.81 6.11
C ALA A 220 -16.98 2.58 6.50
N MET A 221 -16.39 1.63 7.24
CA MET A 221 -17.11 0.43 7.68
C MET A 221 -18.15 0.74 8.77
N TYR A 222 -17.87 1.66 9.69
CA TYR A 222 -18.88 2.17 10.63
C TYR A 222 -20.03 2.85 9.90
N PHE A 223 -19.73 3.64 8.87
CA PHE A 223 -20.74 4.32 8.07
C PHE A 223 -21.66 3.32 7.36
N ILE A 224 -21.14 2.27 6.73
CA ILE A 224 -21.96 1.22 6.11
C ILE A 224 -22.86 0.52 7.13
N ARG A 225 -22.34 0.23 8.32
CA ARG A 225 -23.14 -0.39 9.39
C ARG A 225 -24.27 0.53 9.87
N MET A 226 -24.00 1.83 9.97
CA MET A 226 -25.03 2.81 10.27
C MET A 226 -26.09 2.84 9.16
N LEU A 227 -25.71 2.81 7.88
CA LEU A 227 -26.67 2.77 6.77
C LEU A 227 -27.54 1.50 6.80
N SER A 228 -26.96 0.35 7.13
CA SER A 228 -27.71 -0.89 7.36
C SER A 228 -28.82 -0.69 8.40
N TRP A 229 -28.49 -0.05 9.53
CA TRP A 229 -29.46 0.20 10.58
C TRP A 229 -30.50 1.25 10.19
N VAL A 230 -30.09 2.31 9.50
CA VAL A 230 -30.99 3.39 9.04
C VAL A 230 -32.01 2.87 8.02
N PHE A 231 -31.58 2.02 7.08
CA PHE A 231 -32.46 1.56 5.99
C PHE A 231 -33.26 0.31 6.32
N PHE A 232 -32.77 -0.56 7.21
CA PHE A 232 -33.37 -1.87 7.45
C PHE A 232 -33.61 -2.16 8.95
N PHE A 233 -33.29 -1.21 9.84
CA PHE A 233 -33.38 -1.37 11.31
C PHE A 233 -32.65 -2.61 11.84
N ASN A 234 -31.64 -3.08 11.10
CA ASN A 234 -30.93 -4.32 11.37
C ASN A 234 -29.43 -4.15 11.15
N SER A 235 -28.62 -5.00 11.80
CA SER A 235 -27.16 -4.98 11.65
C SER A 235 -26.73 -5.62 10.34
N LEU A 236 -25.65 -5.12 9.72
CA LEU A 236 -25.09 -5.62 8.46
C LEU A 236 -24.93 -7.14 8.41
N SER A 237 -24.50 -7.74 9.52
CA SER A 237 -24.27 -9.19 9.64
C SER A 237 -25.54 -10.04 9.57
N ARG A 238 -26.70 -9.44 9.86
CA ARG A 238 -28.03 -10.06 9.94
C ARG A 238 -28.94 -9.71 8.76
N LEU A 239 -28.49 -8.85 7.85
CA LEU A 239 -29.23 -8.61 6.62
C LEU A 239 -29.34 -9.90 5.82
N SER A 240 -30.52 -10.17 5.28
CA SER A 240 -30.71 -11.17 4.23
C SER A 240 -29.90 -10.78 2.98
N PRO A 241 -29.58 -11.74 2.08
CA PRO A 241 -28.90 -11.44 0.82
C PRO A 241 -29.61 -10.37 -0.02
N THR A 242 -30.95 -10.35 0.00
CA THR A 242 -31.77 -9.36 -0.69
C THR A 242 -31.67 -7.97 -0.07
N GLU A 243 -31.72 -7.85 1.26
CA GLU A 243 -31.56 -6.57 1.96
C GLU A 243 -30.12 -6.04 1.80
N GLY A 244 -29.12 -6.93 1.83
CA GLY A 244 -27.73 -6.58 1.57
C GLY A 244 -27.52 -6.06 0.15
N GLU A 245 -28.12 -6.70 -0.85
CA GLU A 245 -28.10 -6.24 -2.24
C GLU A 245 -28.79 -4.87 -2.39
N GLU A 246 -29.94 -4.67 -1.74
CA GLU A 246 -30.63 -3.37 -1.74
C GLU A 246 -29.81 -2.27 -1.04
N LEU A 247 -29.13 -2.58 0.07
CA LEU A 247 -28.20 -1.66 0.73
C LEU A 247 -27.08 -1.23 -0.23
N LEU A 248 -26.46 -2.19 -0.92
CA LEU A 248 -25.40 -1.93 -1.89
C LEU A 248 -25.90 -1.13 -3.09
N GLN A 249 -27.14 -1.34 -3.54
CA GLN A 249 -27.76 -0.52 -4.60
C GLN A 249 -28.03 0.92 -4.14
N LYS A 250 -28.50 1.13 -2.89
CA LYS A 250 -28.66 2.48 -2.30
C LYS A 250 -27.32 3.20 -2.22
N ILE A 251 -26.26 2.49 -1.80
CA ILE A 251 -24.88 2.99 -1.83
C ILE A 251 -24.44 3.31 -3.26
N ARG A 252 -24.72 2.43 -4.24
CA ARG A 252 -24.36 2.60 -5.66
C ARG A 252 -24.94 3.85 -6.29
N LYS A 253 -26.14 4.27 -5.88
CA LYS A 253 -26.81 5.45 -6.44
C LYS A 253 -26.24 6.78 -5.94
N ASN A 254 -25.54 6.78 -4.81
CA ASN A 254 -24.95 7.99 -4.25
C ASN A 254 -23.46 8.11 -4.62
N SER A 255 -23.12 9.05 -5.50
CA SER A 255 -21.76 9.25 -6.01
C SER A 255 -20.73 9.60 -4.93
N VAL A 256 -21.13 10.38 -3.91
CA VAL A 256 -20.24 10.76 -2.79
C VAL A 256 -19.92 9.54 -1.92
N ILE A 257 -20.93 8.72 -1.63
CA ILE A 257 -20.76 7.51 -0.84
C ILE A 257 -19.96 6.46 -1.63
N LYS A 258 -20.25 6.24 -2.92
CA LYS A 258 -19.48 5.30 -3.77
C LYS A 258 -18.02 5.71 -3.87
N LEU A 259 -17.74 7.00 -4.05
CA LEU A 259 -16.38 7.54 -4.10
C LEU A 259 -15.59 7.27 -2.81
N ALA A 260 -16.22 7.50 -1.65
CA ALA A 260 -15.62 7.23 -0.34
C ALA A 260 -15.40 5.72 -0.08
N LEU A 261 -16.18 4.86 -0.74
CA LEU A 261 -16.14 3.40 -0.54
C LEU A 261 -15.31 2.65 -1.58
N LEU A 262 -14.95 3.24 -2.72
CA LEU A 262 -14.17 2.54 -3.76
C LEU A 262 -12.81 2.00 -3.23
N PRO A 263 -12.04 2.75 -2.41
CA PRO A 263 -10.84 2.20 -1.77
C PRO A 263 -11.16 1.08 -0.74
N LEU A 264 -12.33 1.16 -0.10
CA LEU A 264 -12.81 0.11 0.81
C LEU A 264 -13.07 -1.19 0.06
N LEU A 265 -13.76 -1.09 -1.08
CA LEU A 265 -14.18 -2.25 -1.88
C LEU A 265 -12.99 -2.96 -2.52
N THR A 266 -11.99 -2.22 -3.00
CA THR A 266 -10.73 -2.80 -3.49
C THR A 266 -9.97 -3.54 -2.39
N THR A 267 -9.96 -2.99 -1.16
CA THR A 267 -9.34 -3.63 0.01
C THR A 267 -10.02 -4.95 0.42
N ILE A 268 -11.31 -5.12 0.11
CA ILE A 268 -12.08 -6.33 0.41
C ILE A 268 -12.02 -7.33 -0.75
N LEU A 269 -12.25 -6.88 -1.98
CA LEU A 269 -12.44 -7.78 -3.12
C LEU A 269 -11.14 -8.51 -3.49
N TYR A 270 -9.97 -7.85 -3.48
CA TYR A 270 -8.72 -8.54 -3.83
C TYR A 270 -8.41 -9.75 -2.92
N PRO A 271 -8.36 -9.61 -1.58
CA PRO A 271 -8.08 -10.75 -0.71
C PRO A 271 -9.21 -11.79 -0.65
N LEU A 272 -10.43 -11.47 -1.09
CA LEU A 272 -11.49 -12.49 -1.13
C LEU A 272 -11.23 -13.54 -2.22
N PHE A 273 -10.72 -13.11 -3.38
CA PHE A 273 -10.59 -13.97 -4.56
C PHE A 273 -9.20 -14.62 -4.70
N ASP A 274 -8.28 -14.40 -3.76
CA ASP A 274 -6.88 -14.85 -3.82
C ASP A 274 -6.67 -16.33 -3.44
N GLN A 275 -7.73 -17.14 -3.51
CA GLN A 275 -7.74 -18.52 -3.07
C GLN A 275 -7.28 -19.45 -4.20
N LYS A 276 -6.13 -20.12 -4.03
CA LYS A 276 -5.52 -20.99 -5.05
C LYS A 276 -6.49 -22.00 -5.67
N ALA A 277 -7.27 -22.68 -4.83
CA ALA A 277 -8.23 -23.69 -5.30
C ALA A 277 -9.28 -23.09 -6.24
N TYR A 278 -9.82 -21.92 -5.87
CA TYR A 278 -10.79 -21.19 -6.68
C TYR A 278 -10.18 -20.72 -8.00
N LEU A 279 -9.01 -20.09 -7.96
CA LEU A 279 -8.33 -19.57 -9.17
C LEU A 279 -8.00 -20.69 -10.16
N LYS A 280 -7.56 -21.85 -9.67
CA LYS A 280 -7.32 -23.04 -10.51
C LYS A 280 -8.63 -23.56 -11.12
N ALA A 281 -9.71 -23.62 -10.34
CA ALA A 281 -11.03 -24.01 -10.84
C ALA A 281 -11.58 -23.04 -11.89
N LYS A 282 -11.19 -21.76 -11.81
CA LYS A 282 -11.51 -20.72 -12.79
C LYS A 282 -10.55 -20.64 -13.97
N GLY A 283 -9.62 -21.59 -14.12
CA GLY A 283 -8.73 -21.66 -15.28
C GLY A 283 -7.61 -20.61 -15.29
N GLN A 284 -7.21 -20.08 -14.13
CA GLN A 284 -5.99 -19.26 -14.02
C GLN A 284 -4.76 -20.15 -14.00
N ASN A 285 -3.71 -19.75 -14.72
CA ASN A 285 -2.38 -20.33 -14.57
C ASN A 285 -1.81 -19.95 -13.20
N ILE A 286 -1.83 -20.88 -12.26
CA ILE A 286 -1.10 -20.74 -10.99
C ILE A 286 0.22 -21.45 -11.15
N VAL A 287 1.28 -20.67 -11.26
CA VAL A 287 2.64 -21.18 -11.35
C VAL A 287 3.12 -21.37 -9.92
N GLU A 288 3.40 -22.61 -9.55
CA GLU A 288 4.00 -22.88 -8.24
C GLU A 288 5.45 -22.37 -8.26
N PRO A 289 5.85 -21.60 -7.23
CA PRO A 289 7.21 -21.09 -7.16
C PRO A 289 8.22 -22.25 -7.23
N PRO A 290 9.33 -22.08 -7.97
CA PRO A 290 10.37 -23.09 -8.02
C PRO A 290 10.90 -23.35 -6.61
N LYS A 291 11.00 -24.63 -6.24
CA LYS A 291 11.58 -25.04 -4.95
C LYS A 291 13.09 -24.82 -4.87
N ALA A 292 13.75 -24.74 -6.02
CA ALA A 292 15.19 -24.53 -6.10
C ALA A 292 15.53 -23.08 -5.80
N ILE A 293 16.39 -22.88 -4.80
CA ILE A 293 16.90 -21.56 -4.44
C ILE A 293 17.88 -21.10 -5.51
N GLU A 294 17.65 -19.92 -6.05
CA GLU A 294 18.60 -19.28 -6.96
C GLU A 294 19.88 -18.90 -6.20
N HIS A 295 20.99 -19.48 -6.66
CA HIS A 295 22.35 -19.24 -6.17
C HIS A 295 23.24 -18.85 -7.34
N GLU A 296 23.17 -17.58 -7.72
CA GLU A 296 24.12 -17.02 -8.68
C GLU A 296 25.27 -16.33 -7.94
N PRO A 297 26.54 -16.45 -8.38
CA PRO A 297 27.69 -15.87 -7.68
C PRO A 297 27.56 -14.36 -7.43
N TRP A 298 26.99 -13.61 -8.37
CA TRP A 298 26.79 -12.16 -8.25
C TRP A 298 25.78 -11.78 -7.16
N MET A 299 24.93 -12.70 -6.68
CA MET A 299 24.01 -12.43 -5.58
C MET A 299 24.74 -12.20 -4.24
N ALA A 300 26.02 -12.59 -4.13
CA ALA A 300 26.85 -12.25 -2.97
C ALA A 300 27.00 -10.73 -2.77
N GLN A 301 26.79 -9.93 -3.81
CA GLN A 301 26.81 -8.47 -3.78
C GLN A 301 25.46 -7.84 -3.42
N SER A 302 24.45 -8.65 -3.08
CA SER A 302 23.15 -8.19 -2.59
C SER A 302 23.03 -8.44 -1.09
N PHE A 303 22.91 -7.35 -0.34
CA PHE A 303 22.81 -7.37 1.11
C PHE A 303 21.37 -7.09 1.55
N PRO A 304 20.71 -8.05 2.24
CA PRO A 304 19.48 -7.77 2.97
C PRO A 304 19.80 -6.94 4.24
N PRO A 305 18.79 -6.45 4.98
CA PRO A 305 18.99 -5.85 6.29
C PRO A 305 19.80 -6.77 7.19
N ARG A 306 20.91 -6.29 7.74
CA ARG A 306 21.69 -6.99 8.76
C ARG A 306 21.62 -6.22 10.08
N THR A 307 21.53 -6.94 11.19
CA THR A 307 21.72 -6.37 12.52
C THR A 307 23.18 -6.00 12.73
N ARG A 308 23.42 -4.77 13.23
CA ARG A 308 24.64 -4.26 13.88
C ARG A 308 25.99 -4.59 13.22
N ARG A 309 26.59 -3.57 12.60
CA ARG A 309 28.05 -3.43 12.54
C ARG A 309 28.47 -2.37 13.57
N THR A 310 29.62 -2.55 14.22
CA THR A 310 30.17 -1.57 15.18
C THR A 310 30.33 -0.20 14.50
N SER A 311 30.34 0.89 15.28
CA SER A 311 30.15 2.27 14.81
C SER A 311 31.02 2.68 13.59
N ASP A 312 32.22 2.12 13.45
CA ASP A 312 33.16 2.45 12.37
C ASP A 312 32.85 1.73 11.05
N GLU A 313 32.03 0.67 11.07
CA GLU A 313 31.64 -0.14 9.91
C GLU A 313 30.26 0.26 9.32
N SER A 314 29.66 1.33 9.85
CA SER A 314 28.37 1.88 9.37
C SER A 314 28.51 2.85 8.18
N VAL A 315 29.75 3.15 7.78
CA VAL A 315 30.08 4.01 6.65
C VAL A 315 30.60 3.18 5.49
N ILE A 316 30.00 3.34 4.32
CA ILE A 316 30.46 2.75 3.05
C ILE A 316 30.93 3.88 2.15
N GLU A 317 32.04 3.66 1.45
CA GLU A 317 32.55 4.59 0.44
C GLU A 317 32.36 4.01 -0.96
N ALA A 318 31.96 4.85 -1.91
CA ALA A 318 31.77 4.49 -3.30
C ALA A 318 32.08 5.68 -4.21
N ASP A 319 32.29 5.44 -5.51
CA ASP A 319 32.35 6.54 -6.46
C ASP A 319 30.95 7.18 -6.61
N CYS A 320 29.92 6.34 -6.64
CA CYS A 320 28.53 6.77 -6.83
C CYS A 320 27.57 5.96 -5.95
N VAL A 321 26.60 6.65 -5.35
CA VAL A 321 25.43 6.02 -4.72
C VAL A 321 24.17 6.29 -5.53
N VAL A 322 23.45 5.24 -5.89
CA VAL A 322 22.18 5.29 -6.64
C VAL A 322 21.03 4.92 -5.71
N ILE A 323 20.06 5.82 -5.57
CA ILE A 323 18.92 5.67 -4.68
C ILE A 323 17.71 5.23 -5.51
N GLY A 324 17.39 3.95 -5.47
CA GLY A 324 16.33 3.29 -6.22
C GLY A 324 16.85 2.41 -7.36
N SER A 325 16.28 1.22 -7.50
CA SER A 325 16.70 0.21 -8.51
C SER A 325 15.70 0.06 -9.67
N GLY A 326 14.81 1.04 -9.84
CA GLY A 326 13.82 1.08 -10.92
C GLY A 326 14.43 1.24 -12.31
N ALA A 327 13.59 1.61 -13.29
CA ALA A 327 13.97 1.76 -14.70
C ALA A 327 15.26 2.58 -14.89
N GLY A 328 15.33 3.75 -14.24
CA GLY A 328 16.47 4.65 -14.42
C GLY A 328 17.67 4.30 -13.55
N GLY A 329 17.44 3.90 -12.29
CA GLY A 329 18.52 3.65 -11.33
C GLY A 329 19.34 2.41 -11.66
N ALA A 330 18.69 1.30 -12.02
CA ALA A 330 19.40 0.09 -12.41
C ALA A 330 20.20 0.29 -13.71
N ALA A 331 19.64 0.98 -14.70
CA ALA A 331 20.34 1.31 -15.94
C ALA A 331 21.57 2.19 -15.70
N PHE A 332 21.42 3.23 -14.87
CA PHE A 332 22.53 4.11 -14.49
C PHE A 332 23.62 3.32 -13.74
N ALA A 333 23.24 2.51 -12.75
CA ALA A 333 24.16 1.71 -11.95
C ALA A 333 24.95 0.70 -12.80
N ALA A 334 24.28 -0.01 -13.70
CA ALA A 334 24.92 -0.97 -14.60
C ALA A 334 25.94 -0.31 -15.52
N GLU A 335 25.60 0.86 -16.08
CA GLU A 335 26.52 1.59 -16.98
C GLU A 335 27.73 2.15 -16.21
N MET A 336 27.53 2.72 -15.02
CA MET A 336 28.64 3.17 -14.17
C MET A 336 29.55 2.02 -13.76
N ALA A 337 28.98 0.88 -13.35
CA ALA A 337 29.74 -0.31 -12.99
C ALA A 337 30.47 -0.91 -14.21
N ARG A 338 29.88 -0.86 -15.41
CA ARG A 338 30.52 -1.26 -16.68
C ARG A 338 31.76 -0.43 -16.98
N LYS A 339 31.75 0.85 -16.62
CA LYS A 339 32.89 1.77 -16.73
C LYS A 339 33.86 1.69 -15.54
N GLY A 340 33.74 0.67 -14.69
CA GLY A 340 34.67 0.38 -13.61
C GLY A 340 34.44 1.18 -12.33
N LYS A 341 33.38 1.98 -12.22
CA LYS A 341 33.08 2.76 -11.00
C LYS A 341 32.53 1.85 -9.90
N ALA A 342 32.91 2.12 -8.65
CA ALA A 342 32.30 1.50 -7.48
C ALA A 342 30.91 2.11 -7.22
N VAL A 343 29.86 1.29 -7.28
CA VAL A 343 28.47 1.75 -7.18
C VAL A 343 27.76 1.10 -6.00
N VAL A 344 27.13 1.91 -5.16
CA VAL A 344 26.18 1.42 -4.15
C VAL A 344 24.76 1.71 -4.59
N VAL A 345 23.90 0.71 -4.64
CA VAL A 345 22.48 0.84 -4.96
C VAL A 345 21.67 0.65 -3.69
N LEU A 346 20.84 1.63 -3.32
CA LEU A 346 19.93 1.56 -2.19
C LEU A 346 18.49 1.38 -2.68
N GLU A 347 17.82 0.29 -2.29
CA GLU A 347 16.43 0.02 -2.64
C GLU A 347 15.58 -0.13 -1.37
N GLU A 348 14.46 0.60 -1.31
CA GLU A 348 13.54 0.54 -0.17
C GLU A 348 12.78 -0.79 -0.11
N GLY A 349 12.47 -1.38 -1.27
CA GLY A 349 11.75 -2.65 -1.37
C GLY A 349 12.62 -3.89 -1.18
N HIS A 350 11.97 -5.05 -1.09
CA HIS A 350 12.63 -6.36 -1.03
C HIS A 350 13.19 -6.77 -2.41
N TYR A 351 14.20 -7.63 -2.39
CA TYR A 351 14.63 -8.38 -3.58
C TYR A 351 13.86 -9.71 -3.67
N PHE A 352 12.77 -9.72 -4.44
CA PHE A 352 12.01 -10.95 -4.71
C PHE A 352 12.69 -11.82 -5.78
N LYS A 353 12.91 -13.09 -5.44
CA LYS A 353 13.36 -14.15 -6.35
C LYS A 353 12.16 -14.94 -6.87
N ARG A 354 12.36 -15.83 -7.85
CA ARG A 354 11.26 -16.65 -8.40
C ARG A 354 10.53 -17.47 -7.34
N GLN A 355 11.25 -17.99 -6.35
CA GLN A 355 10.68 -18.76 -5.23
C GLN A 355 9.72 -17.95 -4.34
N ASP A 356 9.85 -16.62 -4.33
CA ASP A 356 9.03 -15.72 -3.51
C ASP A 356 7.72 -15.34 -4.21
N LEU A 357 7.60 -15.65 -5.51
CA LEU A 357 6.44 -15.35 -6.34
C LEU A 357 5.37 -16.42 -6.14
N THR A 358 4.30 -16.06 -5.43
CA THR A 358 3.27 -17.01 -4.98
C THR A 358 2.27 -17.43 -6.06
N GLY A 359 2.29 -16.76 -7.21
CA GLY A 359 1.30 -16.92 -8.29
C GLY A 359 -0.06 -16.28 -8.00
N LEU A 360 -0.25 -15.71 -6.81
CA LEU A 360 -1.46 -15.02 -6.38
C LEU A 360 -1.29 -13.52 -6.60
N ALA A 361 -2.10 -12.91 -7.47
CA ALA A 361 -1.88 -11.53 -7.86
C ALA A 361 -2.17 -10.56 -6.71
N ALA A 362 -3.19 -10.83 -5.88
CA ALA A 362 -3.49 -10.02 -4.69
C ALA A 362 -2.33 -10.04 -3.66
N ASP A 363 -1.81 -11.22 -3.33
CA ASP A 363 -0.68 -11.36 -2.39
C ASP A 363 0.59 -10.67 -2.93
N MET A 364 0.87 -10.84 -4.23
CA MET A 364 2.02 -10.21 -4.85
C MET A 364 1.84 -8.69 -4.99
N MET A 365 0.64 -8.20 -5.27
CA MET A 365 0.36 -6.76 -5.27
C MET A 365 0.64 -6.13 -3.91
N ARG A 366 0.20 -6.77 -2.84
CA ARG A 366 0.47 -6.32 -1.46
C ARG A 366 1.96 -6.21 -1.15
N LYS A 367 2.78 -7.13 -1.68
CA LYS A 367 4.23 -7.20 -1.47
C LYS A 367 5.03 -6.26 -2.38
N LEU A 368 4.62 -6.14 -3.64
CA LEU A 368 5.39 -5.46 -4.70
C LEU A 368 5.00 -4.00 -4.90
N TYR A 369 3.76 -3.62 -4.58
CA TYR A 369 3.24 -2.29 -4.90
C TYR A 369 3.38 -1.34 -3.73
N THR A 370 3.69 -0.08 -4.03
CA THR A 370 3.69 1.01 -3.06
C THR A 370 2.33 1.09 -2.36
N GLN A 371 2.34 1.27 -1.04
CA GLN A 371 1.14 1.30 -0.20
C GLN A 371 0.23 0.06 -0.39
N ALA A 372 0.82 -1.11 -0.64
CA ALA A 372 0.10 -2.37 -0.86
C ALA A 372 -0.93 -2.31 -2.00
N GLY A 373 -0.69 -1.44 -2.99
CA GLY A 373 -1.58 -1.26 -4.15
C GLY A 373 -2.72 -0.26 -3.92
N ILE A 374 -2.75 0.48 -2.81
CA ILE A 374 -3.84 1.42 -2.46
C ILE A 374 -3.40 2.89 -2.61
N GLN A 375 -2.60 3.18 -3.66
CA GLN A 375 -2.18 4.55 -3.97
C GLN A 375 -3.18 5.23 -4.92
N PHE A 376 -3.83 6.29 -4.46
CA PHE A 376 -4.81 7.07 -5.21
C PHE A 376 -4.49 8.56 -5.21
N SER A 377 -4.92 9.28 -6.25
CA SER A 377 -4.84 10.74 -6.29
C SER A 377 -5.86 11.43 -5.39
N LEU A 378 -5.50 12.59 -4.84
CA LEU A 378 -6.39 13.54 -4.20
C LEU A 378 -6.94 14.51 -5.25
N SER A 379 -8.18 14.34 -5.71
CA SER A 379 -8.77 15.22 -6.73
C SER A 379 -10.28 15.04 -6.91
N ASN A 380 -10.83 15.57 -8.01
CA ASN A 380 -12.19 15.38 -8.52
C ASN A 380 -12.50 13.94 -9.01
N ALA A 381 -11.50 13.05 -9.02
CA ALA A 381 -11.63 11.61 -9.29
C ALA A 381 -10.69 10.78 -8.40
N PRO A 382 -11.08 9.56 -7.99
CA PRO A 382 -10.23 8.62 -7.28
C PRO A 382 -9.38 7.85 -8.29
N LEU A 383 -8.30 8.47 -8.77
CA LEU A 383 -7.47 7.86 -9.80
C LEU A 383 -6.41 6.95 -9.16
N TRP A 384 -6.42 5.67 -9.53
CA TRP A 384 -5.49 4.66 -9.01
C TRP A 384 -4.14 4.74 -9.73
N ILE A 385 -3.04 4.91 -8.99
CA ILE A 385 -1.69 5.05 -9.56
C ILE A 385 -0.80 3.91 -9.04
N PRO A 386 -0.60 2.83 -9.81
CA PRO A 386 0.27 1.75 -9.38
C PRO A 386 1.75 2.09 -9.57
N THR A 387 2.54 1.97 -8.50
CA THR A 387 4.01 2.01 -8.53
C THR A 387 4.61 0.86 -7.74
N GLY A 388 5.82 0.42 -8.10
CA GLY A 388 6.50 -0.70 -7.45
C GLY A 388 7.46 -0.26 -6.33
N THR A 389 7.49 -1.01 -5.24
CA THR A 389 8.46 -0.91 -4.14
C THR A 389 9.13 -2.26 -3.92
N CYS A 390 10.04 -2.60 -4.83
CA CYS A 390 10.83 -3.83 -4.85
C CYS A 390 12.09 -3.59 -5.69
N VAL A 391 13.07 -4.48 -5.62
CA VAL A 391 14.18 -4.45 -6.57
C VAL A 391 13.63 -4.55 -7.99
N GLY A 392 13.99 -3.58 -8.83
CA GLY A 392 13.43 -3.39 -10.16
C GLY A 392 12.31 -2.35 -10.26
N GLY A 393 11.79 -1.89 -9.13
CA GLY A 393 10.73 -0.88 -9.02
C GLY A 393 9.51 -1.19 -9.89
N THR A 394 8.93 -0.17 -10.52
CA THR A 394 7.75 -0.34 -11.38
C THR A 394 8.00 -1.23 -12.62
N THR A 395 9.25 -1.45 -13.03
CA THR A 395 9.54 -2.39 -14.14
C THR A 395 9.28 -3.84 -13.74
N PHE A 396 9.30 -4.16 -12.45
CA PHE A 396 8.99 -5.48 -11.94
C PHE A 396 7.51 -5.81 -12.09
N ILE A 397 6.63 -4.83 -11.94
CA ILE A 397 5.16 -4.98 -11.96
C ILE A 397 4.50 -4.50 -13.25
N ASN A 398 5.25 -3.96 -14.20
CA ASN A 398 4.71 -3.55 -15.50
C ASN A 398 4.42 -4.76 -16.41
N SER A 399 3.74 -4.49 -17.53
CA SER A 399 3.41 -5.49 -18.55
C SER A 399 4.55 -5.74 -19.56
N GLY A 400 5.63 -4.97 -19.53
CA GLY A 400 6.81 -5.19 -20.38
C GLY A 400 6.86 -4.43 -21.71
N THR A 401 5.82 -3.68 -22.10
CA THR A 401 5.77 -2.97 -23.39
C THR A 401 6.90 -1.96 -23.59
N CYS A 402 7.54 -2.01 -24.76
CA CYS A 402 8.69 -1.21 -25.14
C CYS A 402 8.37 -0.39 -26.40
N ILE A 403 8.31 0.93 -26.25
CA ILE A 403 8.10 1.86 -27.36
C ILE A 403 9.09 3.02 -27.17
N ARG A 404 9.77 3.41 -28.25
CA ARG A 404 10.67 4.57 -28.25
C ARG A 404 9.86 5.86 -28.06
N THR A 405 10.52 6.91 -27.58
CA THR A 405 9.89 8.23 -27.49
C THR A 405 9.55 8.73 -28.90
N PRO A 406 8.32 9.16 -29.19
CA PRO A 406 7.98 9.75 -30.48
C PRO A 406 8.80 11.01 -30.76
N SER A 407 9.20 11.22 -32.01
CA SER A 407 10.02 12.37 -32.42
C SER A 407 9.35 13.70 -32.11
N GLU A 408 8.01 13.79 -32.23
CA GLU A 408 7.28 15.03 -31.94
C GLU A 408 7.38 15.42 -30.46
N VAL A 409 7.54 14.45 -29.55
CA VAL A 409 7.74 14.70 -28.13
C VAL A 409 9.15 15.24 -27.88
N LEU A 410 10.17 14.69 -28.55
CA LEU A 410 11.54 15.19 -28.48
C LEU A 410 11.67 16.60 -29.06
N ASP A 411 10.99 16.89 -30.17
CA ASP A 411 10.93 18.22 -30.79
C ASP A 411 10.31 19.25 -29.85
N ARG A 412 9.22 18.87 -29.17
CA ARG A 412 8.58 19.71 -28.15
C ARG A 412 9.52 20.01 -26.99
N TRP A 413 10.28 19.03 -26.51
CA TRP A 413 11.27 19.23 -25.45
C TRP A 413 12.39 20.17 -25.88
N ARG A 414 12.87 20.06 -27.12
CA ARG A 414 13.83 21.01 -27.70
C ARG A 414 13.26 22.42 -27.74
N GLY A 415 12.04 22.59 -28.27
CA GLY A 415 11.41 23.88 -28.46
C GLY A 415 11.04 24.61 -27.17
N ILE A 416 10.46 23.90 -26.19
CA ILE A 416 9.90 24.51 -24.97
C ILE A 416 10.91 24.53 -23.81
N LEU A 417 11.72 23.48 -23.67
CA LEU A 417 12.61 23.29 -22.51
C LEU A 417 14.09 23.42 -22.86
N GLY A 418 14.44 23.56 -24.14
CA GLY A 418 15.83 23.60 -24.59
C GLY A 418 16.59 22.30 -24.37
N LEU A 419 15.87 21.16 -24.42
CA LEU A 419 16.42 19.83 -24.17
C LEU A 419 16.75 19.12 -25.48
N ASP A 420 18.03 19.06 -25.83
CA ASP A 420 18.54 18.25 -26.93
C ASP A 420 19.34 17.08 -26.35
N LEU A 421 18.69 15.92 -26.19
CA LEU A 421 19.22 14.80 -25.41
C LEU A 421 19.82 13.67 -26.25
N ASP A 422 19.68 13.69 -27.58
CA ASP A 422 20.14 12.63 -28.51
C ASP A 422 19.89 11.20 -27.98
N LEU A 423 18.63 10.90 -27.62
CA LEU A 423 18.26 9.60 -27.04
C LEU A 423 18.33 8.44 -28.05
N GLU A 424 18.25 8.72 -29.35
CA GLU A 424 18.35 7.71 -30.41
C GLU A 424 19.65 6.92 -30.34
N LYS A 425 20.75 7.56 -29.92
CA LYS A 425 22.03 6.90 -29.69
C LYS A 425 21.94 5.76 -28.65
N TYR A 426 21.06 5.88 -27.66
CA TYR A 426 21.00 4.97 -26.52
C TYR A 426 19.89 3.92 -26.62
N PHE A 427 18.86 4.14 -27.45
CA PHE A 427 17.77 3.17 -27.62
C PHE A 427 18.24 1.76 -28.02
N PRO A 428 19.17 1.58 -29.00
CA PRO A 428 19.61 0.23 -29.37
C PRO A 428 20.22 -0.56 -28.21
N ALA A 429 20.99 0.10 -27.33
CA ALA A 429 21.59 -0.56 -26.17
C ALA A 429 20.53 -0.96 -25.13
N VAL A 430 19.51 -0.13 -24.92
CA VAL A 430 18.37 -0.44 -24.05
C VAL A 430 17.57 -1.61 -24.61
N GLU A 431 17.22 -1.57 -25.89
CA GLU A 431 16.48 -2.65 -26.55
C GLU A 431 17.23 -3.97 -26.47
N GLN A 432 18.54 -3.97 -26.72
CA GLN A 432 19.38 -5.16 -26.57
C GLN A 432 19.35 -5.72 -25.14
N MET A 433 19.51 -4.86 -24.12
CA MET A 433 19.43 -5.26 -22.71
C MET A 433 18.05 -5.84 -22.34
N LEU A 434 17.00 -5.37 -23.02
CA LEU A 434 15.62 -5.83 -22.89
C LEU A 434 15.24 -6.93 -23.89
N GLY A 435 16.22 -7.69 -24.41
CA GLY A 435 15.96 -8.87 -25.25
C GLY A 435 15.67 -8.56 -26.72
N SER A 436 16.15 -7.43 -27.24
CA SER A 436 15.87 -6.89 -28.59
C SER A 436 14.41 -6.54 -28.85
N THR A 437 13.55 -6.65 -27.84
CA THR A 437 12.13 -6.25 -27.84
C THR A 437 11.36 -6.73 -29.08
N PRO A 438 11.29 -8.04 -29.35
CA PRO A 438 10.55 -8.56 -30.50
C PRO A 438 9.03 -8.29 -30.36
N PRO A 439 8.28 -8.31 -31.48
CA PRO A 439 6.83 -8.31 -31.42
C PRO A 439 6.33 -9.58 -30.73
N VAL A 440 5.23 -9.48 -29.99
CA VAL A 440 4.64 -10.63 -29.27
C VAL A 440 4.29 -11.76 -30.24
N PRO A 441 4.84 -12.97 -30.04
CA PRO A 441 4.52 -14.13 -30.86
C PRO A 441 3.04 -14.52 -30.74
N GLU A 442 2.41 -14.87 -31.87
CA GLU A 442 0.98 -15.24 -31.95
C GLU A 442 0.56 -16.26 -30.88
N LYS A 443 1.40 -17.26 -30.61
CA LYS A 443 1.16 -18.32 -29.62
C LYS A 443 0.88 -17.85 -28.20
N ILE A 444 1.33 -16.64 -27.82
CA ILE A 444 1.12 -16.07 -26.48
C ILE A 444 0.24 -14.82 -26.47
N GLN A 445 -0.31 -14.39 -27.63
CA GLN A 445 -1.12 -13.16 -27.71
C GLN A 445 -2.51 -13.29 -27.06
N GLY A 446 -3.08 -14.50 -27.10
CA GLY A 446 -4.30 -14.82 -26.38
C GLY A 446 -5.62 -14.41 -27.01
N GLY A 447 -6.67 -14.54 -26.20
CA GLY A 447 -8.05 -14.36 -26.61
C GLY A 447 -8.38 -12.91 -26.97
N VAL A 448 -7.81 -11.94 -26.25
CA VAL A 448 -7.98 -10.51 -26.51
C VAL A 448 -7.54 -10.13 -27.91
N ALA A 449 -6.40 -10.67 -28.39
CA ALA A 449 -5.89 -10.35 -29.72
C ALA A 449 -6.86 -10.84 -30.81
N ARG A 450 -7.41 -12.06 -30.66
CA ARG A 450 -8.42 -12.60 -31.57
C ARG A 450 -9.72 -11.79 -31.55
N VAL A 451 -10.20 -11.41 -30.36
CA VAL A 451 -11.42 -10.62 -30.19
C VAL A 451 -11.25 -9.21 -30.79
N LEU A 452 -10.12 -8.55 -30.52
CA LEU A 452 -9.80 -7.24 -31.08
C LEU A 452 -9.70 -7.29 -32.60
N ALA A 453 -8.95 -8.24 -33.16
CA ALA A 453 -8.83 -8.40 -34.61
C ALA A 453 -10.21 -8.57 -35.29
N ARG A 454 -11.09 -9.39 -34.70
CA ARG A 454 -12.47 -9.59 -35.19
C ARG A 454 -13.31 -8.31 -35.10
N GLY A 455 -13.22 -7.57 -33.99
CA GLY A 455 -13.94 -6.30 -33.81
C GLY A 455 -13.43 -5.18 -34.72
N LEU A 456 -12.16 -5.21 -35.10
CA LEU A 456 -11.50 -4.23 -35.97
C LEU A 456 -11.63 -4.56 -37.46
N GLN A 457 -12.07 -5.75 -37.83
CA GLN A 457 -12.21 -6.16 -39.23
C GLN A 457 -13.09 -5.15 -40.01
N GLY A 458 -12.53 -4.52 -41.04
CA GLY A 458 -13.24 -3.54 -41.87
C GLY A 458 -13.52 -2.18 -41.21
N THR A 459 -12.83 -1.82 -40.12
CA THR A 459 -12.90 -0.45 -39.55
C THR A 459 -11.88 0.52 -40.14
N GLY A 460 -10.84 0.01 -40.83
CA GLY A 460 -9.74 0.82 -41.36
C GLY A 460 -8.65 1.18 -40.34
N TYR A 461 -8.78 0.77 -39.07
CA TYR A 461 -7.76 1.02 -38.04
C TYR A 461 -6.56 0.10 -38.22
N THR A 462 -5.36 0.63 -37.95
CA THR A 462 -4.13 -0.15 -37.95
C THR A 462 -3.96 -0.82 -36.59
N TYR A 463 -3.68 -2.13 -36.58
CA TYR A 463 -3.41 -2.87 -35.36
C TYR A 463 -2.33 -3.92 -35.60
N GLY A 464 -1.63 -4.32 -34.54
CA GLY A 464 -0.55 -5.28 -34.63
C GLY A 464 0.01 -5.69 -33.28
N PRO A 465 0.89 -6.72 -33.24
CA PRO A 465 1.53 -7.15 -32.01
C PRO A 465 2.37 -6.03 -31.41
N LEU A 466 2.32 -5.89 -30.09
CA LEU A 466 3.17 -4.96 -29.35
C LEU A 466 4.58 -5.53 -29.19
N HIS A 467 5.55 -4.66 -28.94
CA HIS A 467 6.94 -5.03 -28.64
C HIS A 467 7.15 -5.05 -27.13
N ARG A 468 7.81 -6.08 -26.60
CA ARG A 468 7.96 -6.25 -25.15
C ARG A 468 9.37 -6.64 -24.73
N ALA A 469 9.75 -6.18 -23.54
CA ALA A 469 10.93 -6.60 -22.78
C ALA A 469 10.77 -8.03 -22.27
N GLU A 470 10.98 -9.00 -23.14
CA GLU A 470 10.87 -10.41 -22.80
C GLU A 470 11.85 -11.30 -23.58
N ASN A 471 12.22 -12.42 -22.96
CA ASN A 471 13.02 -13.48 -23.57
C ASN A 471 12.51 -14.85 -23.09
N GLY A 472 12.17 -15.74 -24.01
CA GLY A 472 11.70 -17.09 -23.67
C GLY A 472 10.33 -17.14 -22.96
N CYS A 473 9.44 -16.19 -23.23
CA CYS A 473 8.10 -16.17 -22.63
C CYS A 473 7.23 -17.34 -23.12
N ASP A 474 6.57 -18.01 -22.17
CA ASP A 474 5.64 -19.12 -22.40
C ASP A 474 4.16 -18.72 -22.26
N GLY A 475 3.88 -17.45 -21.96
CA GLY A 475 2.54 -16.87 -22.00
C GLY A 475 1.79 -16.82 -20.67
N GLN A 476 2.41 -17.15 -19.53
CA GLN A 476 1.70 -17.30 -18.24
C GLN A 476 0.85 -16.12 -17.74
N GLY A 477 1.04 -14.90 -18.26
CA GLY A 477 0.18 -13.76 -17.93
C GLY A 477 0.39 -13.11 -16.56
N SER A 478 1.33 -13.61 -15.74
CA SER A 478 1.59 -13.12 -14.38
C SER A 478 2.42 -11.82 -14.31
N CYS A 479 2.49 -11.03 -15.38
CA CYS A 479 3.44 -9.91 -15.50
C CYS A 479 3.30 -8.88 -14.37
N ILE A 480 2.07 -8.63 -13.90
CA ILE A 480 1.76 -7.66 -12.85
C ILE A 480 2.05 -8.17 -11.43
N SER A 481 2.22 -9.49 -11.26
CA SER A 481 2.50 -10.15 -9.99
C SER A 481 3.93 -10.71 -9.90
N GLY A 482 4.74 -10.49 -10.93
CA GLY A 482 6.11 -11.01 -11.05
C GLY A 482 6.17 -12.23 -11.98
N CYS A 483 7.19 -12.27 -12.85
CA CYS A 483 7.36 -13.36 -13.79
C CYS A 483 8.07 -14.56 -13.13
N PRO A 484 7.42 -15.72 -12.97
CA PRO A 484 7.98 -16.85 -12.21
C PRO A 484 9.03 -17.64 -13.00
N ILE A 485 9.26 -17.33 -14.27
CA ILE A 485 10.31 -17.91 -15.11
C ILE A 485 11.37 -16.89 -15.55
N ASN A 486 11.33 -15.65 -15.01
CA ASN A 486 12.23 -14.55 -15.41
C ASN A 486 12.23 -14.22 -16.91
N ALA A 487 11.18 -14.58 -17.64
CA ALA A 487 11.07 -14.26 -19.07
C ALA A 487 10.78 -12.77 -19.31
N LYS A 488 10.03 -12.10 -18.43
CA LYS A 488 9.84 -10.64 -18.49
C LYS A 488 11.08 -9.94 -17.93
N LEU A 489 11.78 -9.19 -18.78
CA LEU A 489 13.07 -8.58 -18.49
C LEU A 489 12.93 -7.26 -17.72
N SER A 490 12.35 -7.31 -16.51
CA SER A 490 12.39 -6.19 -15.57
C SER A 490 13.84 -5.83 -15.22
N THR A 491 14.10 -4.64 -14.68
CA THR A 491 15.47 -4.27 -14.31
C THR A 491 16.06 -5.13 -13.19
N ALA A 492 15.24 -5.87 -12.43
CA ALA A 492 15.71 -6.88 -11.48
C ALA A 492 16.27 -8.14 -12.15
N VAL A 493 15.87 -8.41 -13.39
CA VAL A 493 16.29 -9.56 -14.19
C VAL A 493 17.33 -9.16 -15.25
N SER A 494 17.29 -7.93 -15.75
CA SER A 494 18.23 -7.42 -16.77
C SER A 494 19.39 -6.61 -16.15
N TYR A 495 19.17 -5.34 -15.87
CA TYR A 495 20.22 -4.39 -15.50
C TYR A 495 20.87 -4.66 -14.13
N MET A 496 20.10 -5.02 -13.10
CA MET A 496 20.66 -5.24 -11.76
C MET A 496 21.66 -6.40 -11.72
N PRO A 497 21.36 -7.59 -12.28
CA PRO A 497 22.37 -8.64 -12.40
C PRO A 497 23.64 -8.18 -13.13
N GLU A 498 23.52 -7.41 -14.22
CA GLU A 498 24.69 -6.89 -14.95
C GLU A 498 25.51 -5.88 -14.13
N ALA A 499 24.87 -5.07 -13.28
CA ALA A 499 25.57 -4.20 -12.33
C ALA A 499 26.30 -5.03 -11.26
N LEU A 500 25.62 -6.00 -10.65
CA LEU A 500 26.12 -6.81 -9.52
C LEU A 500 27.21 -7.82 -9.92
N LYS A 501 27.25 -8.26 -11.18
CA LYS A 501 28.38 -9.03 -11.73
C LYS A 501 29.68 -8.21 -11.81
N ARG A 502 29.61 -6.90 -11.59
CA ARG A 502 30.70 -5.93 -11.72
C ARG A 502 30.91 -5.22 -10.37
N ASN A 503 31.20 -3.92 -10.41
CA ASN A 503 31.57 -3.12 -9.25
C ASN A 503 30.35 -2.50 -8.52
N ALA A 504 29.16 -3.10 -8.63
CA ALA A 504 27.96 -2.63 -7.92
C ALA A 504 27.59 -3.52 -6.72
N PHE A 505 27.07 -2.88 -5.67
CA PHE A 505 26.58 -3.53 -4.46
C PHE A 505 25.16 -3.05 -4.18
N LEU A 506 24.24 -3.97 -3.91
CA LEU A 506 22.83 -3.68 -3.65
C LEU A 506 22.52 -3.82 -2.16
N PHE A 507 21.90 -2.80 -1.57
CA PHE A 507 21.28 -2.87 -0.25
C PHE A 507 19.76 -2.76 -0.42
N SER A 508 19.08 -3.89 -0.26
CA SER A 508 17.61 -3.97 -0.33
C SER A 508 16.99 -3.77 1.05
N HIS A 509 15.70 -3.39 1.11
CA HIS A 509 15.04 -2.92 2.33
C HIS A 509 15.74 -1.75 3.05
N MET A 510 16.43 -0.92 2.28
CA MET A 510 17.23 0.18 2.77
C MET A 510 16.68 1.51 2.22
N ARG A 511 15.95 2.26 3.05
CA ARG A 511 15.35 3.54 2.65
C ARG A 511 16.37 4.66 2.83
N ALA A 512 16.67 5.37 1.75
CA ALA A 512 17.42 6.63 1.83
C ALA A 512 16.65 7.67 2.67
N LYS A 513 17.24 8.12 3.77
CA LYS A 513 16.66 9.07 4.71
C LYS A 513 16.95 10.50 4.27
N LYS A 514 18.24 10.85 4.11
CA LYS A 514 18.68 12.24 3.90
C LYS A 514 19.93 12.30 3.03
N ILE A 515 19.95 13.22 2.06
CA ILE A 515 21.15 13.57 1.29
C ILE A 515 22.08 14.39 2.17
N LEU A 516 23.35 14.01 2.20
CA LEU A 516 24.40 14.73 2.90
C LEU A 516 25.00 15.76 1.94
N VAL A 517 24.97 17.04 2.35
CA VAL A 517 25.44 18.16 1.53
C VAL A 517 26.47 18.95 2.31
N GLU A 518 27.64 19.16 1.71
CA GLU A 518 28.74 19.96 2.24
C GLU A 518 29.17 20.97 1.19
N ASN A 519 29.30 22.25 1.57
CA ASN A 519 29.73 23.34 0.67
C ASN A 519 28.93 23.39 -0.66
N GLY A 520 27.63 23.09 -0.60
CA GLY A 520 26.73 23.07 -1.77
C GLY A 520 26.89 21.84 -2.69
N GLN A 521 27.60 20.80 -2.24
CA GLN A 521 27.84 19.57 -3.00
C GLN A 521 27.26 18.37 -2.25
N ALA A 522 26.63 17.44 -2.96
CA ALA A 522 26.25 16.16 -2.37
C ALA A 522 27.50 15.30 -2.15
N VAL A 523 27.67 14.81 -0.93
CA VAL A 523 28.83 13.98 -0.50
C VAL A 523 28.43 12.58 -0.05
N GLY A 524 27.13 12.26 -0.11
CA GLY A 524 26.61 10.97 0.31
C GLY A 524 25.14 10.99 0.72
N VAL A 525 24.71 9.91 1.35
CA VAL A 525 23.34 9.69 1.81
C VAL A 525 23.34 8.90 3.11
N SER A 526 22.48 9.28 4.06
CA SER A 526 22.13 8.40 5.17
C SER A 526 20.91 7.56 4.82
N ALA A 527 20.93 6.29 5.21
CA ALA A 527 19.86 5.34 4.94
C ALA A 527 19.58 4.47 6.16
N GLY A 528 18.42 3.81 6.19
CA GLY A 528 18.10 2.84 7.23
C GLY A 528 16.88 2.00 6.88
N VAL A 529 16.62 0.99 7.68
CA VAL A 529 15.49 0.08 7.47
C VAL A 529 14.20 0.72 8.02
N PRO A 530 13.14 0.91 7.21
CA PRO A 530 11.89 1.52 7.67
C PRO A 530 11.28 0.78 8.87
N GLY A 531 10.94 1.51 9.92
CA GLY A 531 10.30 0.96 11.13
C GLY A 531 11.27 0.35 12.15
N PHE A 532 12.57 0.37 11.87
CA PHE A 532 13.62 -0.10 12.79
C PHE A 532 14.43 1.08 13.36
N GLY A 533 15.14 0.81 14.46
CA GLY A 533 15.94 1.80 15.17
C GLY A 533 17.25 2.17 14.45
N PRO A 534 18.01 3.15 14.99
CA PRO A 534 19.26 3.64 14.41
C PRO A 534 20.34 2.56 14.22
N GLU A 535 20.25 1.42 14.90
CA GLU A 535 21.14 0.27 14.75
C GLU A 535 21.08 -0.41 13.37
N PHE A 536 20.08 -0.06 12.56
CA PHE A 536 19.94 -0.46 11.15
C PHE A 536 20.28 0.68 10.18
N ASP A 537 20.80 1.80 10.67
CA ASP A 537 21.20 2.93 9.85
C ASP A 537 22.61 2.75 9.30
N MET A 538 22.83 3.33 8.13
CA MET A 538 24.14 3.39 7.48
C MET A 538 24.31 4.73 6.78
N THR A 539 25.57 5.07 6.53
CA THR A 539 25.95 6.21 5.70
C THR A 539 26.72 5.71 4.49
N VAL A 540 26.35 6.17 3.30
CA VAL A 540 27.13 5.94 2.09
C VAL A 540 27.75 7.27 1.70
N LYS A 541 29.07 7.41 1.84
CA LYS A 541 29.83 8.52 1.28
C LYS A 541 30.12 8.25 -0.18
N ALA A 542 29.87 9.23 -1.03
CA ALA A 542 30.10 9.10 -2.45
C ALA A 542 30.48 10.44 -3.08
N LYS A 543 31.31 10.38 -4.13
CA LYS A 543 31.62 11.57 -4.96
C LYS A 543 30.38 12.10 -5.67
N MET A 544 29.41 11.22 -5.91
CA MET A 544 28.15 11.50 -6.59
C MET A 544 26.98 10.80 -5.92
N VAL A 545 25.86 11.50 -5.83
CA VAL A 545 24.58 10.96 -5.41
C VAL A 545 23.60 11.01 -6.58
N VAL A 546 22.99 9.87 -6.90
CA VAL A 546 22.00 9.74 -7.96
C VAL A 546 20.65 9.39 -7.35
N LEU A 547 19.69 10.28 -7.52
CA LEU A 547 18.28 10.05 -7.17
C LEU A 547 17.60 9.33 -8.33
N ALA A 548 17.14 8.11 -8.06
CA ALA A 548 16.36 7.29 -8.98
C ALA A 548 15.15 6.63 -8.27
N ALA A 549 14.59 7.31 -7.27
CA ALA A 549 13.52 6.83 -6.41
C ALA A 549 12.12 6.97 -7.03
N GLY A 550 12.06 7.31 -8.33
CA GLY A 550 10.85 7.47 -9.10
C GLY A 550 10.12 8.78 -8.82
N THR A 551 9.07 9.01 -9.60
CA THR A 551 8.28 10.25 -9.60
C THR A 551 7.75 10.66 -8.22
N PHE A 552 7.45 9.71 -7.35
CA PHE A 552 7.03 10.01 -5.97
C PHE A 552 8.20 10.02 -4.97
N GLY A 553 9.11 9.05 -5.07
CA GLY A 553 10.18 8.88 -4.10
C GLY A 553 11.25 9.95 -4.19
N THR A 554 11.61 10.40 -5.39
CA THR A 554 12.68 11.39 -5.58
C THR A 554 12.36 12.74 -4.92
N PRO A 555 11.20 13.37 -5.18
CA PRO A 555 10.78 14.57 -4.43
C PRO A 555 10.69 14.33 -2.92
N GLN A 556 10.32 13.13 -2.49
CA GLN A 556 10.22 12.79 -1.07
C GLN A 556 11.60 12.69 -0.38
N VAL A 557 12.63 12.19 -1.07
CA VAL A 557 14.02 12.21 -0.58
C VAL A 557 14.52 13.66 -0.48
N LEU A 558 14.24 14.49 -1.51
CA LEU A 558 14.56 15.92 -1.48
C LEU A 558 13.82 16.65 -0.35
N TYR A 559 12.57 16.26 -0.07
CA TYR A 559 11.78 16.79 1.04
C TYR A 559 12.44 16.52 2.38
N ARG A 560 12.77 15.26 2.68
CA ARG A 560 13.45 14.84 3.91
C ARG A 560 14.83 15.47 4.07
N SER A 561 15.45 15.86 2.95
CA SER A 561 16.75 16.54 2.92
C SER A 561 16.66 18.06 3.03
N GLY A 562 15.45 18.63 3.09
CA GLY A 562 15.24 20.08 3.10
C GLY A 562 15.49 20.76 1.75
N LEU A 563 15.82 20.00 0.70
CA LEU A 563 16.17 20.50 -0.63
C LEU A 563 14.95 20.78 -1.51
N HIS A 564 13.76 20.26 -1.17
CA HIS A 564 12.53 20.54 -1.94
C HIS A 564 12.18 22.03 -2.10
N ARG A 565 12.71 22.91 -1.23
CA ARG A 565 12.47 24.36 -1.27
C ARG A 565 13.47 25.12 -2.14
N SER A 566 14.53 24.45 -2.61
CA SER A 566 15.57 25.10 -3.40
C SER A 566 15.10 25.46 -4.81
N ASN A 567 14.06 24.79 -5.31
CA ASN A 567 13.51 25.03 -6.63
C ASN A 567 11.99 24.77 -6.64
N PRO A 568 11.17 25.70 -7.16
CA PRO A 568 9.70 25.58 -7.13
C PRO A 568 9.13 24.49 -8.04
N HIS A 569 9.94 23.90 -8.93
CA HIS A 569 9.53 22.80 -9.80
C HIS A 569 9.58 21.44 -9.11
N ILE A 570 10.23 21.31 -7.95
CA ILE A 570 10.29 20.04 -7.21
C ILE A 570 8.89 19.69 -6.67
N GLY A 571 8.40 18.52 -7.07
CA GLY A 571 7.05 18.04 -6.77
C GLY A 571 5.96 18.61 -7.67
N ARG A 572 6.26 19.42 -8.68
CA ARG A 572 5.27 19.97 -9.63
C ARG A 572 5.36 19.30 -11.00
N HIS A 573 4.46 19.63 -11.92
CA HIS A 573 4.47 19.10 -13.29
C HIS A 573 4.28 17.58 -13.34
N LEU A 574 3.56 17.03 -12.36
CA LEU A 574 3.19 15.61 -12.36
C LEU A 574 2.34 15.37 -13.59
N THR A 575 2.82 14.56 -14.51
CA THR A 575 2.02 14.04 -15.61
C THR A 575 1.81 12.56 -15.41
N ILE A 576 0.67 12.07 -15.87
CA ILE A 576 0.27 10.67 -15.75
C ILE A 576 -0.30 10.22 -17.09
N HIS A 577 -0.47 8.92 -17.25
CA HIS A 577 -1.06 8.31 -18.44
C HIS A 577 -2.39 7.65 -18.02
N PRO A 578 -3.52 8.40 -18.02
CA PRO A 578 -4.81 7.88 -17.61
C PRO A 578 -5.27 6.75 -18.54
N ALA A 579 -5.93 5.76 -17.95
CA ALA A 579 -6.40 4.58 -18.63
C ALA A 579 -7.81 4.21 -18.23
N PHE A 580 -8.57 3.73 -19.20
CA PHE A 580 -9.95 3.29 -19.03
C PHE A 580 -10.06 1.87 -19.56
N THR A 581 -10.35 0.93 -18.67
CA THR A 581 -10.47 -0.48 -19.01
C THR A 581 -11.93 -0.85 -19.15
N ILE A 582 -12.28 -1.56 -20.22
CA ILE A 582 -13.62 -2.15 -20.39
C ILE A 582 -13.51 -3.66 -20.56
N GLY A 583 -14.55 -4.37 -20.14
CA GLY A 583 -14.65 -5.82 -20.25
C GLY A 583 -15.72 -6.26 -21.25
N GLY A 584 -15.51 -7.36 -21.95
CA GLY A 584 -16.46 -7.96 -22.87
C GLY A 584 -16.71 -9.42 -22.51
N LEU A 585 -17.98 -9.82 -22.47
CA LEU A 585 -18.41 -11.19 -22.18
C LEU A 585 -18.99 -11.84 -23.43
N PHE A 586 -18.54 -13.04 -23.75
CA PHE A 586 -18.83 -13.72 -25.01
C PHE A 586 -19.55 -15.06 -24.81
N SER A 587 -20.17 -15.59 -25.87
CA SER A 587 -20.65 -16.98 -25.86
C SER A 587 -19.51 -17.99 -25.93
N GLU A 588 -18.45 -17.65 -26.67
CA GLU A 588 -17.28 -18.50 -26.85
C GLU A 588 -16.34 -18.41 -25.64
N VAL A 589 -15.59 -19.48 -25.41
CA VAL A 589 -14.55 -19.53 -24.39
C VAL A 589 -13.33 -18.73 -24.90
N VAL A 590 -12.92 -17.69 -24.16
CA VAL A 590 -11.84 -16.78 -24.52
C VAL A 590 -10.51 -17.15 -23.86
N ARG A 591 -10.56 -17.53 -22.56
CA ARG A 591 -9.41 -17.88 -21.69
C ARG A 591 -8.32 -16.81 -21.60
N GLU A 592 -8.71 -15.55 -21.49
CA GLU A 592 -7.78 -14.43 -21.51
C GLU A 592 -6.69 -14.53 -20.43
N THR A 593 -7.01 -15.07 -19.26
CA THR A 593 -6.11 -15.20 -18.09
C THR A 593 -4.93 -16.15 -18.27
N LEU A 594 -4.79 -16.77 -19.44
CA LEU A 594 -3.72 -17.71 -19.79
C LEU A 594 -2.63 -17.09 -20.69
N PHE A 595 -2.73 -15.80 -21.01
CA PHE A 595 -1.90 -15.14 -22.01
C PHE A 595 -1.26 -13.86 -21.47
N VAL A 596 -0.33 -13.28 -22.24
CA VAL A 596 0.34 -12.05 -21.79
C VAL A 596 -0.56 -10.82 -21.95
N PRO A 597 -0.53 -9.87 -21.00
CA PRO A 597 -1.18 -8.56 -21.18
C PRO A 597 -0.54 -7.81 -22.36
N GLN A 598 -1.15 -6.74 -22.88
CA GLN A 598 -0.51 -5.88 -23.90
C GLN A 598 0.11 -6.68 -25.05
N SER A 599 -0.63 -7.65 -25.58
CA SER A 599 -0.19 -8.50 -26.68
C SER A 599 -0.40 -7.83 -28.05
N LEU A 600 -1.46 -7.04 -28.17
CA LEU A 600 -1.88 -6.36 -29.40
C LEU A 600 -2.19 -4.89 -29.10
N GLY A 601 -1.77 -3.99 -29.99
CA GLY A 601 -2.06 -2.56 -29.94
C GLY A 601 -2.83 -2.09 -31.17
N VAL A 602 -3.65 -1.05 -31.00
CA VAL A 602 -4.36 -0.34 -32.06
C VAL A 602 -3.84 1.09 -32.12
N PHE A 603 -3.45 1.52 -33.32
CA PHE A 603 -2.77 2.79 -33.56
C PHE A 603 -3.48 3.62 -34.62
N GLY A 604 -3.15 4.91 -34.69
CA GLY A 604 -3.65 5.82 -35.72
C GLY A 604 -5.16 6.08 -35.64
N ILE A 605 -5.71 6.15 -34.42
CA ILE A 605 -7.13 6.43 -34.21
C ILE A 605 -7.37 7.92 -34.48
N GLU A 606 -8.08 8.21 -35.57
CA GLU A 606 -8.35 9.58 -36.00
C GLU A 606 -9.17 10.35 -34.96
N GLY A 607 -8.73 11.56 -34.63
CA GLY A 607 -9.36 12.42 -33.61
C GLY A 607 -9.15 11.96 -32.15
N GLY A 608 -8.39 10.88 -31.91
CA GLY A 608 -8.13 10.33 -30.57
C GLY A 608 -6.67 10.44 -30.16
N ASP A 609 -6.40 11.18 -29.08
CA ASP A 609 -5.08 11.21 -28.42
C ASP A 609 -4.89 10.00 -27.48
N TYR A 610 -5.15 8.79 -27.97
CA TYR A 610 -5.04 7.56 -27.19
C TYR A 610 -4.66 6.33 -28.04
N VAL A 611 -4.07 5.34 -27.37
CA VAL A 611 -3.78 4.01 -27.91
C VAL A 611 -4.70 3.00 -27.25
N LEU A 612 -5.15 1.99 -27.99
CA LEU A 612 -5.86 0.85 -27.40
C LEU A 612 -4.90 -0.32 -27.29
N GLU A 613 -4.87 -0.96 -26.13
CA GLU A 613 -4.00 -2.10 -25.87
C GLU A 613 -4.82 -3.24 -25.27
N GLY A 614 -4.65 -4.44 -25.82
CA GLY A 614 -5.19 -5.64 -25.21
C GLY A 614 -4.63 -5.76 -23.78
N TYR A 615 -5.45 -6.12 -22.80
CA TYR A 615 -4.98 -6.17 -21.42
C TYR A 615 -5.50 -7.44 -20.74
N THR A 616 -4.59 -8.17 -20.10
CA THR A 616 -4.92 -9.40 -19.37
C THR A 616 -4.95 -9.08 -17.88
N LEU A 617 -6.07 -9.38 -17.24
CA LEU A 617 -6.25 -9.25 -15.79
C LEU A 617 -6.30 -10.64 -15.16
N PRO A 618 -5.54 -10.90 -14.08
CA PRO A 618 -5.73 -12.11 -13.28
C PRO A 618 -7.15 -12.20 -12.71
N VAL A 619 -7.65 -13.41 -12.50
CA VAL A 619 -9.04 -13.68 -12.06
C VAL A 619 -9.33 -13.01 -10.71
N ASP A 620 -8.36 -12.99 -9.79
CA ASP A 620 -8.46 -12.33 -8.49
C ASP A 620 -8.52 -10.80 -8.55
N VAL A 621 -8.22 -10.22 -9.72
CA VAL A 621 -8.16 -8.75 -9.92
C VAL A 621 -9.40 -8.23 -10.65
N ILE A 622 -10.00 -9.07 -11.51
CA ILE A 622 -11.21 -8.74 -12.29
C ILE A 622 -12.35 -8.13 -11.44
N PRO A 623 -12.72 -8.69 -10.26
CA PRO A 623 -13.81 -8.16 -9.45
C PRO A 623 -13.68 -6.66 -9.14
N ALA A 624 -12.49 -6.25 -8.68
CA ALA A 624 -12.21 -4.87 -8.31
C ALA A 624 -12.06 -3.98 -9.55
N ALA A 625 -11.38 -4.47 -10.60
CA ALA A 625 -11.13 -3.72 -11.83
C ALA A 625 -12.42 -3.39 -12.59
N MET A 626 -13.39 -4.32 -12.64
CA MET A 626 -14.68 -4.11 -13.32
C MET A 626 -15.70 -3.36 -12.46
N GLY A 627 -15.39 -3.12 -11.18
CA GLY A 627 -16.25 -2.38 -10.26
C GLY A 627 -17.63 -3.01 -10.03
N GLN A 628 -17.76 -4.32 -10.24
CA GLN A 628 -19.01 -5.06 -10.04
C GLN A 628 -19.11 -5.61 -8.61
N TRP A 629 -20.34 -5.80 -8.15
CA TRP A 629 -20.66 -6.48 -6.90
C TRP A 629 -22.04 -7.13 -6.99
N GLY A 630 -22.41 -7.93 -5.99
CA GLY A 630 -23.68 -8.65 -5.92
C GLY A 630 -23.81 -9.71 -7.01
N ARG A 631 -25.03 -9.91 -7.52
CA ARG A 631 -25.33 -10.93 -8.53
C ARG A 631 -24.62 -10.71 -9.86
N GLU A 632 -24.38 -9.45 -10.23
CA GLU A 632 -23.68 -9.16 -11.49
C GLU A 632 -22.20 -9.58 -11.41
N LEU A 633 -21.55 -9.39 -10.25
CA LEU A 633 -20.22 -9.95 -10.01
C LEU A 633 -20.26 -11.48 -9.99
N ALA A 634 -21.25 -12.09 -9.34
CA ALA A 634 -21.43 -13.55 -9.36
C ALA A 634 -21.52 -14.11 -10.79
N THR A 635 -22.28 -13.45 -11.65
CA THR A 635 -22.44 -13.81 -13.07
C THR A 635 -21.12 -13.63 -13.84
N LEU A 636 -20.44 -12.51 -13.65
CA LEU A 636 -19.13 -12.28 -14.29
C LEU A 636 -18.12 -13.37 -13.89
N MET A 637 -18.07 -13.72 -12.60
CA MET A 637 -17.12 -14.70 -12.09
C MET A 637 -17.51 -16.14 -12.42
N SER A 638 -18.79 -16.46 -12.64
CA SER A 638 -19.20 -17.77 -13.14
C SER A 638 -18.76 -17.98 -14.60
N GLU A 639 -18.75 -16.91 -15.41
CA GLU A 639 -18.40 -16.92 -16.83
C GLU A 639 -17.02 -16.33 -17.15
N VAL A 640 -16.12 -16.23 -16.17
CA VAL A 640 -14.82 -15.52 -16.33
C VAL A 640 -13.94 -16.06 -17.47
N GLN A 641 -14.11 -17.33 -17.86
CA GLN A 641 -13.39 -17.92 -19.01
C GLN A 641 -13.91 -17.44 -20.37
N HIS A 642 -15.07 -16.79 -20.42
CA HIS A 642 -15.68 -16.16 -21.59
C HIS A 642 -15.45 -14.64 -21.63
N PHE A 643 -14.69 -14.13 -20.67
CA PHE A 643 -14.42 -12.72 -20.51
C PHE A 643 -13.06 -12.34 -21.11
N THR A 644 -12.97 -11.13 -21.66
CA THR A 644 -11.71 -10.47 -21.97
C THR A 644 -11.84 -8.97 -21.75
N ASN A 645 -10.72 -8.25 -21.69
CA ASN A 645 -10.71 -6.82 -21.48
C ASN A 645 -9.63 -6.16 -22.34
N PHE A 646 -9.79 -4.88 -22.60
CA PHE A 646 -8.74 -4.04 -23.16
C PHE A 646 -8.94 -2.60 -22.69
N SER A 647 -7.87 -1.83 -22.79
CA SER A 647 -7.81 -0.50 -22.18
C SER A 647 -7.46 0.55 -23.23
N SER A 648 -8.04 1.74 -23.06
CA SER A 648 -7.57 2.94 -23.74
C SER A 648 -6.57 3.65 -22.84
N MET A 649 -5.46 4.09 -23.42
CA MET A 649 -4.35 4.78 -22.76
C MET A 649 -4.26 6.20 -23.33
N MET A 650 -4.52 7.21 -22.50
CA MET A 650 -4.66 8.62 -22.92
C MET A 650 -3.34 9.38 -22.85
N ARG A 651 -2.98 10.06 -23.93
CA ARG A 651 -1.95 11.11 -23.89
C ARG A 651 -2.53 12.37 -23.25
N ASP A 652 -2.54 12.41 -21.92
CA ASP A 652 -3.03 13.58 -21.17
C ASP A 652 -1.93 14.64 -21.01
N VAL A 653 -2.20 15.85 -21.48
CA VAL A 653 -1.29 17.01 -21.40
C VAL A 653 -1.47 17.83 -20.12
N SER A 654 -2.40 17.43 -19.24
CA SER A 654 -2.65 18.08 -17.96
C SER A 654 -1.48 17.87 -16.99
N GLU A 655 -1.23 18.86 -16.14
CA GLU A 655 -0.21 18.79 -15.09
C GLU A 655 -0.86 18.83 -13.70
N GLY A 656 -0.44 17.89 -12.85
CA GLY A 656 -0.70 17.87 -11.42
C GLY A 656 0.54 18.23 -10.60
N GLN A 657 0.50 17.89 -9.33
CA GLN A 657 1.60 18.08 -8.39
C GLN A 657 1.56 17.04 -7.26
N LEU A 658 2.60 17.03 -6.44
CA LEU A 658 2.69 16.26 -5.22
C LEU A 658 2.55 17.19 -4.02
N ILE A 659 1.71 16.80 -3.08
CA ILE A 659 1.69 17.37 -1.74
C ILE A 659 2.71 16.58 -0.92
N LEU A 660 3.89 17.17 -0.68
CA LEU A 660 4.97 16.55 0.08
C LEU A 660 4.74 16.72 1.58
N THR A 661 4.73 15.61 2.31
CA THR A 661 4.49 15.59 3.76
C THR A 661 5.53 14.71 4.46
N PRO A 662 5.69 14.79 5.80
CA PRO A 662 6.54 13.85 6.53
C PRO A 662 6.14 12.38 6.35
N TRP A 663 4.88 12.11 6.03
CA TRP A 663 4.34 10.75 5.88
C TRP A 663 4.39 10.20 4.45
N GLY A 664 4.73 11.03 3.46
CA GLY A 664 4.83 10.63 2.06
C GLY A 664 4.44 11.73 1.09
N ALA A 665 4.50 11.40 -0.20
CA ALA A 665 4.06 12.25 -1.30
C ALA A 665 2.64 11.87 -1.74
N LEU A 666 1.70 12.81 -1.66
CA LEU A 666 0.31 12.58 -2.07
C LEU A 666 0.08 13.19 -3.46
N PRO A 667 -0.30 12.39 -4.48
CA PRO A 667 -0.59 12.94 -5.81
C PRO A 667 -1.83 13.81 -5.79
N TYR A 668 -1.75 15.00 -6.37
CA TYR A 668 -2.88 15.88 -6.65
C TYR A 668 -2.97 16.07 -8.17
N TYR A 669 -4.04 15.57 -8.79
CA TYR A 669 -4.17 15.54 -10.25
C TYR A 669 -5.60 15.80 -10.70
N TYR A 670 -5.85 16.91 -11.39
CA TYR A 670 -7.20 17.29 -11.82
C TYR A 670 -7.58 16.64 -13.15
N VAL A 671 -8.64 15.83 -13.16
CA VAL A 671 -9.19 15.26 -14.39
C VAL A 671 -9.94 16.37 -15.13
N THR A 672 -9.41 16.77 -16.28
CA THR A 672 -9.94 17.89 -17.07
C THR A 672 -11.18 17.49 -17.89
N PRO A 673 -12.04 18.45 -18.27
CA PRO A 673 -13.16 18.19 -19.18
C PRO A 673 -12.71 17.63 -20.54
N GLU A 674 -11.52 18.01 -21.01
CA GLU A 674 -10.96 17.50 -22.26
C GLU A 674 -10.57 16.02 -22.16
N LEU A 675 -9.88 15.64 -21.09
CA LEU A 675 -9.60 14.23 -20.81
C LEU A 675 -10.89 13.42 -20.73
N MET A 676 -11.94 13.96 -20.11
CA MET A 676 -13.25 13.29 -20.03
C MET A 676 -13.90 13.09 -21.40
N ARG A 677 -13.84 14.07 -22.29
CA ARG A 677 -14.35 13.92 -23.67
C ARG A 677 -13.61 12.81 -24.42
N ASN A 678 -12.28 12.78 -24.33
CA ASN A 678 -11.47 11.74 -24.95
C ASN A 678 -11.76 10.36 -24.34
N ALA A 679 -11.95 10.30 -23.02
CA ALA A 679 -12.38 9.09 -22.33
C ALA A 679 -13.72 8.58 -22.84
N GLN A 680 -14.75 9.44 -22.93
CA GLN A 680 -16.09 9.12 -23.43
C GLN A 680 -16.04 8.60 -24.87
N GLN A 681 -15.27 9.24 -25.74
CA GLN A 681 -15.06 8.79 -27.12
C GLN A 681 -14.40 7.41 -27.17
N SER A 682 -13.33 7.19 -26.40
CA SER A 682 -12.65 5.90 -26.36
C SER A 682 -13.55 4.79 -25.81
N LEU A 683 -14.29 5.03 -24.72
CA LEU A 683 -15.21 4.05 -24.13
C LEU A 683 -16.29 3.62 -25.13
N LYS A 684 -16.84 4.58 -25.89
CA LYS A 684 -17.79 4.29 -26.96
C LYS A 684 -17.15 3.47 -28.09
N MET A 685 -15.93 3.82 -28.50
CA MET A 685 -15.20 3.08 -29.54
C MET A 685 -14.93 1.64 -29.11
N MET A 686 -14.40 1.46 -27.90
CA MET A 686 -14.07 0.14 -27.37
C MET A 686 -15.33 -0.74 -27.22
N ALA A 687 -16.45 -0.17 -26.77
CA ALA A 687 -17.74 -0.87 -26.72
C ALA A 687 -18.22 -1.31 -28.12
N LYS A 688 -18.09 -0.45 -29.14
CA LYS A 688 -18.41 -0.82 -30.53
C LYS A 688 -17.55 -1.99 -31.01
N ILE A 689 -16.25 -1.98 -30.72
CA ILE A 689 -15.33 -3.07 -31.08
C ILE A 689 -15.80 -4.37 -30.43
N PHE A 690 -16.16 -4.37 -29.14
CA PHE A 690 -16.64 -5.57 -28.48
C PHE A 690 -17.96 -6.10 -29.04
N PHE A 691 -18.97 -5.24 -29.25
CA PHE A 691 -20.24 -5.68 -29.83
C PHE A 691 -20.06 -6.21 -31.25
N LYS A 692 -19.24 -5.54 -32.07
CA LYS A 692 -18.90 -6.02 -33.41
C LYS A 692 -18.14 -7.35 -33.36
N ALA A 693 -17.32 -7.57 -32.34
CA ALA A 693 -16.66 -8.84 -32.09
C ALA A 693 -17.60 -9.92 -31.52
N GLY A 694 -18.89 -9.63 -31.27
CA GLY A 694 -19.89 -10.60 -30.80
C GLY A 694 -20.07 -10.67 -29.28
N ALA A 695 -19.71 -9.62 -28.54
CA ALA A 695 -19.96 -9.57 -27.09
C ALA A 695 -21.46 -9.55 -26.78
N LYS A 696 -21.88 -10.34 -25.78
CA LYS A 696 -23.24 -10.35 -25.21
C LYS A 696 -23.46 -9.20 -24.22
N LYS A 697 -22.42 -8.90 -23.45
CA LYS A 697 -22.38 -7.83 -22.45
C LYS A 697 -21.03 -7.11 -22.55
N VAL A 698 -21.06 -5.80 -22.32
CA VAL A 698 -19.87 -4.98 -22.12
C VAL A 698 -19.93 -4.35 -20.73
N TYR A 699 -18.86 -4.51 -19.97
CA TYR A 699 -18.65 -3.92 -18.66
C TYR A 699 -17.91 -2.60 -18.82
N LEU A 700 -18.52 -1.50 -18.37
CA LEU A 700 -17.97 -0.15 -18.46
C LEU A 700 -17.54 0.37 -17.08
N PRO A 701 -16.51 1.21 -17.00
CA PRO A 701 -16.08 1.85 -15.76
C PRO A 701 -17.00 3.01 -15.33
N ILE A 702 -18.21 3.15 -15.91
CA ILE A 702 -19.11 4.29 -15.70
C ILE A 702 -20.21 3.94 -14.68
N GLN A 703 -20.27 4.67 -13.58
CA GLN A 703 -21.31 4.52 -12.56
C GLN A 703 -22.71 4.77 -13.12
N GLY A 704 -23.60 3.79 -12.97
CA GLY A 704 -24.97 3.79 -13.48
C GLY A 704 -25.11 3.22 -14.90
N ARG A 705 -24.00 2.86 -15.55
CA ARG A 705 -23.97 2.19 -16.87
C ARG A 705 -22.90 1.10 -16.89
N GLU A 706 -22.64 0.48 -15.74
CA GLU A 706 -21.51 -0.41 -15.59
C GLU A 706 -21.66 -1.71 -16.42
N VAL A 707 -22.88 -2.02 -16.89
CA VAL A 707 -23.16 -3.14 -17.80
C VAL A 707 -24.11 -2.66 -18.90
N ILE A 708 -23.75 -2.94 -20.15
CA ILE A 708 -24.59 -2.69 -21.33
C ILE A 708 -24.65 -3.94 -22.22
N THR A 709 -25.79 -4.14 -22.88
CA THR A 709 -26.03 -5.24 -23.84
C THR A 709 -26.22 -4.74 -25.27
N SER A 710 -26.23 -3.43 -25.48
CA SER A 710 -26.29 -2.76 -26.77
C SER A 710 -25.59 -1.40 -26.71
N MET A 711 -25.43 -0.74 -27.85
CA MET A 711 -24.85 0.61 -27.93
C MET A 711 -25.81 1.73 -27.47
N GLU A 712 -27.11 1.45 -27.36
CA GLU A 712 -28.16 2.44 -27.05
C GLU A 712 -27.87 3.26 -25.77
N PRO A 713 -27.48 2.65 -24.62
CA PRO A 713 -27.26 3.39 -23.38
C PRO A 713 -26.08 4.37 -23.42
N ILE A 714 -25.22 4.28 -24.43
CA ILE A 714 -24.04 5.12 -24.63
C ILE A 714 -24.03 5.79 -26.01
N ALA A 715 -25.18 5.82 -26.70
CA ALA A 715 -25.27 6.34 -28.06
C ALA A 715 -24.88 7.82 -28.16
N ASN A 716 -25.09 8.61 -27.10
CA ASN A 716 -24.77 10.04 -27.02
C ASN A 716 -23.69 10.35 -25.96
N LEU A 717 -22.91 9.34 -25.55
CA LEU A 717 -21.99 9.44 -24.41
C LEU A 717 -21.03 10.63 -24.49
N GLU A 718 -20.55 10.99 -25.68
CA GLU A 718 -19.64 12.11 -25.94
C GLU A 718 -20.23 13.50 -25.66
N ASN A 719 -21.56 13.63 -25.66
CA ASN A 719 -22.27 14.89 -25.45
C ASN A 719 -22.75 15.07 -24.00
N GLU A 720 -22.48 14.09 -23.15
CA GLU A 720 -22.92 14.10 -21.76
C GLU A 720 -21.89 14.72 -20.83
N SER A 721 -22.37 15.41 -19.79
CA SER A 721 -21.54 15.86 -18.69
C SER A 721 -21.47 14.78 -17.61
N ILE A 722 -20.39 14.00 -17.60
CA ILE A 722 -20.14 12.98 -16.59
C ILE A 722 -19.09 13.50 -15.62
N HIS A 723 -19.44 13.56 -14.34
CA HIS A 723 -18.48 13.93 -13.29
C HIS A 723 -17.36 12.87 -13.19
N PRO A 724 -16.07 13.25 -13.16
CA PRO A 724 -14.94 12.30 -13.14
C PRO A 724 -14.99 11.22 -12.04
N ALA A 725 -15.43 11.57 -10.83
CA ALA A 725 -15.66 10.61 -9.74
C ALA A 725 -16.64 9.45 -10.06
N ARG A 726 -17.42 9.56 -11.14
CA ARG A 726 -18.33 8.49 -11.60
C ARG A 726 -17.65 7.48 -12.52
N ILE A 727 -16.40 7.71 -12.90
CA ILE A 727 -15.63 6.80 -13.75
C ILE A 727 -14.49 6.19 -12.94
N ILE A 728 -14.29 4.88 -13.08
CA ILE A 728 -13.09 4.21 -12.56
C ILE A 728 -11.93 4.52 -13.51
N ILE A 729 -10.89 5.15 -12.98
CA ILE A 729 -9.73 5.60 -13.74
C ILE A 729 -8.49 5.03 -13.08
N SER A 730 -7.66 4.34 -13.85
CA SER A 730 -6.28 4.09 -13.46
C SER A 730 -5.38 5.09 -14.18
N ALA A 731 -4.20 5.37 -13.64
CA ALA A 731 -3.19 6.06 -14.41
C ALA A 731 -1.83 5.43 -14.16
N HIS A 732 -1.19 5.14 -15.28
CA HIS A 732 0.13 4.55 -15.28
C HIS A 732 1.15 5.64 -15.59
N HIS A 733 2.44 5.30 -15.52
CA HIS A 733 3.52 6.19 -16.00
C HIS A 733 3.50 7.61 -15.39
N PRO A 734 3.53 7.76 -14.05
CA PRO A 734 3.70 9.07 -13.44
C PRO A 734 5.10 9.63 -13.77
N LEU A 735 5.20 10.89 -14.23
CA LEU A 735 6.44 11.55 -14.67
C LEU A 735 6.51 13.02 -14.21
N GLY A 736 7.69 13.65 -14.36
CA GLY A 736 7.83 15.12 -14.41
C GLY A 736 8.05 15.86 -13.09
N THR A 737 7.98 15.19 -11.94
CA THR A 737 8.03 15.85 -10.61
C THR A 737 9.38 16.46 -10.21
N CYS A 738 10.43 16.23 -10.99
CA CYS A 738 11.70 16.94 -10.94
C CYS A 738 12.14 17.25 -12.39
N ARG A 739 11.23 17.83 -13.19
CA ARG A 739 11.40 17.98 -14.64
C ARG A 739 12.77 18.56 -15.03
N MET A 740 13.35 17.99 -16.07
CA MET A 740 14.56 18.48 -16.71
C MET A 740 14.26 19.75 -17.52
N ALA A 741 15.19 20.71 -17.52
CA ALA A 741 15.15 21.87 -18.40
C ALA A 741 16.54 22.49 -18.57
N ARG A 742 16.68 23.37 -19.57
CA ARG A 742 17.92 24.13 -19.80
C ARG A 742 18.29 25.09 -18.66
N THR A 743 17.30 25.61 -17.94
CA THR A 743 17.51 26.60 -16.86
C THR A 743 16.67 26.29 -15.62
N GLU A 744 17.12 26.77 -14.46
CA GLU A 744 16.43 26.58 -13.17
C GLU A 744 15.04 27.21 -13.10
N PHE A 745 14.78 28.21 -13.96
CA PHE A 745 13.48 28.85 -14.12
C PHE A 745 12.45 27.96 -14.82
N LEU A 746 12.94 26.99 -15.60
CA LEU A 746 12.09 26.09 -16.38
C LEU A 746 12.02 24.69 -15.77
N GLY A 747 12.92 24.29 -14.88
CA GLY A 747 12.93 22.94 -14.33
C GLY A 747 13.73 22.79 -13.05
N ALA A 748 13.67 21.59 -12.47
CA ALA A 748 14.38 21.27 -11.23
C ALA A 748 15.82 20.83 -11.48
N VAL A 749 16.08 20.20 -12.63
CA VAL A 749 17.40 19.67 -13.00
C VAL A 749 17.84 20.14 -14.39
N SER A 750 19.15 20.25 -14.58
CA SER A 750 19.77 20.63 -15.85
C SER A 750 19.67 19.54 -16.91
N ASN A 751 20.09 19.82 -18.15
CA ASN A 751 20.19 18.83 -19.24
C ASN A 751 21.11 17.64 -18.87
N GLU A 752 21.98 17.80 -17.88
CA GLU A 752 22.87 16.77 -17.36
C GLU A 752 22.28 16.04 -16.15
N GLY A 753 20.99 16.25 -15.86
CA GLY A 753 20.28 15.65 -14.73
C GLY A 753 20.68 16.21 -13.37
N GLU A 754 21.62 17.16 -13.29
CA GLU A 754 22.07 17.75 -12.03
C GLU A 754 21.02 18.68 -11.44
N LEU A 755 20.75 18.55 -10.14
CA LEU A 755 19.91 19.50 -9.42
C LEU A 755 20.57 20.88 -9.44
N PHE A 756 19.88 21.91 -9.94
CA PHE A 756 20.45 23.26 -10.05
C PHE A 756 21.00 23.81 -8.72
N ALA A 757 20.40 23.41 -7.60
CA ALA A 757 20.76 23.90 -6.28
C ALA A 757 21.93 23.16 -5.60
N VAL A 758 22.29 21.95 -6.05
CA VAL A 758 23.27 21.10 -5.37
C VAL A 758 24.14 20.39 -6.38
N LYS A 759 25.45 20.63 -6.30
CA LYS A 759 26.42 19.97 -7.18
C LYS A 759 26.54 18.47 -6.86
N ASN A 760 26.88 17.67 -7.86
CA ASN A 760 27.05 16.21 -7.77
C ASN A 760 25.78 15.45 -7.33
N LEU A 761 24.61 16.10 -7.37
CA LEU A 761 23.32 15.49 -7.11
C LEU A 761 22.56 15.35 -8.43
N VAL A 762 22.59 14.15 -9.01
CA VAL A 762 21.97 13.84 -10.30
C VAL A 762 20.62 13.17 -10.07
N VAL A 763 19.62 13.45 -10.90
CA VAL A 763 18.35 12.74 -10.92
C VAL A 763 18.24 11.96 -12.23
N ALA A 764 18.00 10.66 -12.14
CA ALA A 764 18.01 9.72 -13.27
C ALA A 764 16.82 8.76 -13.22
N ASP A 765 15.60 9.30 -13.22
CA ASP A 765 14.35 8.54 -13.24
C ASP A 765 13.21 9.28 -13.95
N GLY A 766 12.00 8.70 -13.89
CA GLY A 766 10.77 9.25 -14.46
C GLY A 766 10.39 10.66 -13.98
N SER A 767 10.86 11.10 -12.81
CA SER A 767 10.63 12.47 -12.34
C SER A 767 11.27 13.52 -13.24
N THR A 768 12.34 13.18 -13.96
CA THR A 768 13.03 14.12 -14.87
C THR A 768 12.37 14.24 -16.24
N ILE A 769 11.57 13.24 -16.63
CA ILE A 769 10.97 13.16 -17.96
C ILE A 769 9.87 14.23 -18.10
N PRO A 770 10.01 15.20 -19.03
CA PRO A 770 9.04 16.29 -19.12
C PRO A 770 7.74 15.88 -19.81
N GLY A 771 6.65 15.87 -19.06
CA GLY A 771 5.31 15.70 -19.62
C GLY A 771 5.01 14.31 -20.19
N PRO A 772 3.80 14.13 -20.76
CA PRO A 772 3.37 12.84 -21.29
C PRO A 772 4.11 12.48 -22.58
N LEU A 773 4.49 11.21 -22.69
CA LEU A 773 5.05 10.65 -23.92
C LEU A 773 3.96 10.13 -24.87
N GLY A 774 2.76 9.84 -24.36
CA GLY A 774 1.72 9.08 -25.07
C GLY A 774 2.04 7.59 -25.26
N VAL A 775 3.20 7.14 -24.77
CA VAL A 775 3.68 5.76 -24.82
C VAL A 775 4.30 5.33 -23.49
N ASN A 776 4.68 4.06 -23.35
CA ASN A 776 5.37 3.57 -22.16
C ASN A 776 6.75 4.26 -21.97
N PRO A 777 7.08 4.80 -20.80
CA PRO A 777 8.30 5.58 -20.59
C PRO A 777 9.54 4.77 -20.23
N GLN A 778 9.45 3.45 -20.03
CA GLN A 778 10.58 2.70 -19.46
C GLN A 778 11.84 2.80 -20.32
N VAL A 779 11.69 2.67 -21.64
CA VAL A 779 12.80 2.75 -22.60
C VAL A 779 13.37 4.16 -22.64
N THR A 780 12.52 5.18 -22.55
CA THR A 780 12.93 6.59 -22.46
C THR A 780 13.74 6.88 -21.20
N ILE A 781 13.25 6.40 -20.05
CA ILE A 781 13.92 6.58 -18.76
C ILE A 781 15.29 5.88 -18.78
N MET A 782 15.35 4.63 -19.24
CA MET A 782 16.60 3.87 -19.34
C MET A 782 17.60 4.54 -20.29
N ALA A 783 17.15 4.97 -21.48
CA ALA A 783 18.01 5.66 -22.45
C ALA A 783 18.58 6.96 -21.88
N ASN A 784 17.75 7.77 -21.21
CA ASN A 784 18.23 8.97 -20.55
C ASN A 784 19.20 8.64 -19.40
N SER A 785 18.97 7.58 -18.64
CA SER A 785 19.90 7.14 -17.60
C SER A 785 21.25 6.67 -18.14
N LEU A 786 21.28 5.94 -19.27
CA LEU A 786 22.54 5.58 -19.93
C LEU A 786 23.30 6.83 -20.40
N ARG A 787 22.60 7.79 -21.00
CA ARG A 787 23.19 9.09 -21.39
C ARG A 787 23.80 9.83 -20.20
N LEU A 788 23.08 9.90 -19.09
CA LEU A 788 23.56 10.58 -17.88
C LEU A 788 24.78 9.84 -17.29
N ALA A 789 24.76 8.51 -17.23
CA ALA A 789 25.90 7.73 -16.77
C ALA A 789 27.14 7.94 -17.66
N ASP A 790 26.96 7.98 -18.99
CA ASP A 790 28.03 8.32 -19.94
C ASP A 790 28.66 9.68 -19.63
N LEU A 791 27.84 10.72 -19.49
CA LEU A 791 28.31 12.09 -19.20
C LEU A 791 29.07 12.18 -17.87
N TRP A 792 28.56 11.52 -16.84
CA TRP A 792 29.05 11.67 -15.46
C TRP A 792 30.21 10.74 -15.12
N SER A 793 30.33 9.59 -15.79
CA SER A 793 31.42 8.65 -15.58
C SER A 793 32.82 9.22 -15.83
N GLY A 794 32.94 10.23 -16.70
CA GLY A 794 34.20 10.94 -16.96
C GLY A 794 34.54 12.02 -15.94
N ARG A 795 33.61 12.34 -15.01
CA ARG A 795 33.74 13.44 -14.04
C ARG A 795 34.08 12.97 -12.62
N ILE A 796 33.92 11.68 -12.32
CA ILE A 796 34.20 11.05 -11.02
C ILE A 796 35.21 9.91 -11.16
#